data_AF-A0A972EW87-F1
#
_entry.id   AF-A0A972EW87-F1
#
_cell.length_a   1.000
_cell.length_b   1.000
_cell.length_c   1.000
_cell.angle_alpha   90.00
_cell.angle_beta   90.00
_cell.angle_gamma   90.00
#
_symmetry.space_group_name_H-M   'P 1'
#
loop_
_entity.id
_entity.type
_entity.pdbx_description
1 polymer ?
#
loop_
_entity_poly.entity_id
_entity_poly.type
_entity_poly.pdbx_seq_one_letter_code
_entity_poly.pdbx_strand_id
1 'polypeptide(L)'
;MMVSNWVNEIIAIARTISEILTAGIAITAFALLLYSLTFNLLERVARTFATIMVCLVIVFSTESFGATSKDPYMIDFWLRAQWVGIILLPAAYLNFSDALLATTGRPSRWRRRWAIRATYLFSFILIFFLFTPWFLGELVLDQPPAPHHLPTIYTQLFIVYYIIILVLAWVNFRRAYQRTLTRTSKRRMLYLAISAIGPVVGAFPFLLYSSEFASQWTLLFWLLAATVSIGLDICIFIMAYAVAFFGVPWPDRVVKSRLIKWTLRGPITAVLTLGLMTLVKRANIALGTPYDAFVPIVMVVTVLICEYAITLFFPAFERWLIYDRDEQDLRFVLTLEQRIITRGDLKQFIEMVLAAVNDRAQAQGAYLLEKNDEGFTLVEKTPDFSFDPQLLEELDYLESAGNIHEEYVECRSDILIPLHNNSNGSGEHLLGYIGITGIKDISALAAEDQAALKRLAARAAIALRDRHMLEQVFDTLERLEPQEELIQKLRAVSRFDQRGMMMEADWMEKKEMTTWVKGALTHYWGGPKLTDSPLLKLEIVKEAMAKHDNNEVNALRTVLRSALEQLKPEGERKYTGEWLLYNILEMKFLEGKKVREIAVKLAVSEADLYRKQKVAIEKIADRLVQMELNTRNT
;
A
#
# COMPACT_ATOMS: atom_id res chain seq x y z
N MET A 1 -40.33 17.65 -46.11
CA MET A 1 -40.25 18.51 -44.91
C MET A 1 -40.09 17.69 -43.62
N MET A 2 -40.96 16.72 -43.31
CA MET A 2 -40.83 15.89 -42.10
C MET A 2 -39.47 15.16 -41.99
N VAL A 3 -39.01 14.45 -43.03
CA VAL A 3 -37.73 13.70 -42.99
C VAL A 3 -36.52 14.62 -42.72
N SER A 4 -36.54 15.86 -43.22
CA SER A 4 -35.47 16.84 -42.95
C SER A 4 -35.45 17.31 -41.50
N ASN A 5 -36.61 17.41 -40.85
CA ASN A 5 -36.69 17.79 -39.44
C ASN A 5 -36.17 16.68 -38.53
N TRP A 6 -36.54 15.42 -38.80
CA TRP A 6 -36.02 14.26 -38.08
C TRP A 6 -34.49 14.14 -38.18
N VAL A 7 -33.92 14.33 -39.38
CA VAL A 7 -32.46 14.29 -39.57
C VAL A 7 -31.76 15.40 -38.79
N ASN A 8 -32.31 16.62 -38.77
CA ASN A 8 -31.75 17.73 -38.02
C ASN A 8 -31.82 17.50 -36.50
N GLU A 9 -32.91 16.91 -36.00
CA GLU A 9 -33.04 16.52 -34.59
C GLU A 9 -32.03 15.44 -34.20
N ILE A 10 -31.84 14.41 -35.04
CA ILE A 10 -30.87 13.34 -34.81
C ILE A 10 -29.43 13.89 -34.83
N ILE A 11 -29.09 14.77 -35.79
CA ILE A 11 -27.77 15.42 -35.83
C ILE A 11 -27.53 16.20 -34.55
N ALA A 12 -28.55 16.92 -34.07
CA ALA A 12 -28.43 17.70 -32.86
C ALA A 12 -28.27 16.80 -31.61
N ILE A 13 -28.90 15.62 -31.57
CA ILE A 13 -28.67 14.62 -30.51
C ILE A 13 -27.24 14.07 -30.59
N ALA A 14 -26.78 13.67 -31.78
CA ALA A 14 -25.44 13.13 -32.00
C ALA A 14 -24.33 14.13 -31.61
N ARG A 15 -24.52 15.42 -31.95
CA ARG A 15 -23.62 16.50 -31.53
C ARG A 15 -23.56 16.62 -30.00
N THR A 16 -24.70 16.63 -29.31
CA THR A 16 -24.72 16.70 -27.84
C THR A 16 -24.07 15.49 -27.19
N ILE A 17 -24.25 14.28 -27.75
CA ILE A 17 -23.54 13.09 -27.27
C ILE A 17 -22.03 13.29 -27.43
N SER A 18 -21.58 13.80 -28.57
CA SER A 18 -20.16 14.09 -28.80
C SER A 18 -19.60 15.15 -27.83
N GLU A 19 -20.36 16.22 -27.55
CA GLU A 19 -19.97 17.26 -26.59
C GLU A 19 -19.87 16.70 -25.16
N ILE A 20 -20.83 15.85 -24.75
CA ILE A 20 -20.79 15.16 -23.45
C ILE A 20 -19.60 14.21 -23.36
N LEU A 21 -19.31 13.45 -24.42
CA LEU A 21 -18.15 12.55 -24.48
C LEU A 21 -16.83 13.32 -24.41
N THR A 22 -16.72 14.45 -25.11
CA THR A 22 -15.53 15.32 -25.09
C THR A 22 -15.25 15.83 -23.68
N ALA A 23 -16.28 16.36 -23.00
CA ALA A 23 -16.18 16.75 -21.60
C ALA A 23 -15.88 15.55 -20.69
N GLY A 24 -16.44 14.38 -21.02
CA GLY A 24 -16.22 13.14 -20.28
C GLY A 24 -14.78 12.63 -20.34
N ILE A 25 -14.11 12.79 -21.48
CA ILE A 25 -12.68 12.50 -21.62
C ILE A 25 -11.85 13.41 -20.69
N ALA A 26 -12.18 14.71 -20.63
CA ALA A 26 -11.50 15.63 -19.72
C ALA A 26 -11.67 15.23 -18.24
N ILE A 27 -12.92 14.89 -17.85
CA ILE A 27 -13.24 14.40 -16.51
C ILE A 27 -12.48 13.11 -16.19
N THR A 28 -12.45 12.16 -17.14
CA THR A 28 -11.76 10.88 -16.99
C THR A 28 -10.26 11.06 -16.86
N ALA A 29 -9.65 11.86 -17.74
CA ALA A 29 -8.23 12.20 -17.65
C ALA A 29 -7.88 12.90 -16.34
N PHE A 30 -8.73 13.82 -15.85
CA PHE A 30 -8.52 14.51 -14.59
C PHE A 30 -8.65 13.57 -13.38
N ALA A 31 -9.65 12.69 -13.36
CA ALA A 31 -9.80 11.72 -12.28
C ALA A 31 -8.62 10.73 -12.22
N LEU A 32 -8.12 10.29 -13.38
CA LEU A 32 -6.96 9.39 -13.46
C LEU A 32 -5.64 10.12 -13.15
N LEU A 33 -5.55 11.42 -13.46
CA LEU A 33 -4.47 12.29 -12.99
C LEU A 33 -4.43 12.29 -11.46
N LEU A 34 -5.55 12.58 -10.78
CA LEU A 34 -5.63 12.58 -9.32
C LEU A 34 -5.27 11.20 -8.73
N TYR A 35 -5.74 10.11 -9.34
CA TYR A 35 -5.36 8.76 -8.95
C TYR A 35 -3.84 8.56 -9.02
N SER A 36 -3.22 8.92 -10.15
CA SER A 36 -1.78 8.77 -10.37
C SER A 36 -0.95 9.63 -9.42
N LEU A 37 -1.42 10.84 -9.09
CA LEU A 37 -0.78 11.74 -8.12
C LEU A 37 -0.89 11.24 -6.68
N THR A 38 -1.92 10.47 -6.33
CA THR A 38 -2.12 10.02 -4.96
C THR A 38 -1.27 8.79 -4.63
N PHE A 39 -1.14 7.85 -5.56
CA PHE A 39 -0.62 6.51 -5.22
C PHE A 39 0.78 6.21 -5.76
N ASN A 40 1.23 6.83 -6.85
CA ASN A 40 2.41 6.36 -7.60
C ASN A 40 3.49 7.45 -7.85
N LEU A 41 3.47 8.59 -7.15
CA LEU A 41 4.34 9.75 -7.46
C LEU A 41 5.85 9.51 -7.38
N LEU A 42 6.30 8.53 -6.58
CA LEU A 42 7.73 8.21 -6.46
C LEU A 42 8.27 7.54 -7.73
N GLU A 43 7.40 6.88 -8.48
CA GLU A 43 7.76 6.09 -9.65
C GLU A 43 7.78 6.99 -10.91
N ARG A 44 8.75 6.75 -11.81
CA ARG A 44 8.97 7.63 -12.97
C ARG A 44 7.89 7.46 -14.04
N VAL A 45 7.47 6.23 -14.35
CA VAL A 45 6.41 5.92 -15.32
C VAL A 45 5.11 6.64 -14.94
N ALA A 46 4.69 6.58 -13.67
CA ALA A 46 3.49 7.23 -13.17
C ALA A 46 3.56 8.77 -13.28
N ARG A 47 4.69 9.41 -12.94
CA ARG A 47 4.85 10.86 -13.14
C ARG A 47 4.77 11.27 -14.61
N THR A 48 5.37 10.47 -15.50
CA THR A 48 5.30 10.75 -16.94
C THR A 48 3.91 10.49 -17.52
N PHE A 49 3.18 9.48 -17.02
CA PHE A 49 1.77 9.26 -17.34
C PHE A 49 0.89 10.42 -16.85
N ALA A 50 1.10 10.92 -15.63
CA ALA A 50 0.41 12.09 -15.12
C ALA A 50 0.62 13.32 -16.03
N THR A 51 1.81 13.49 -16.60
CA THR A 51 2.08 14.56 -17.57
C THR A 51 1.23 14.39 -18.85
N ILE A 52 1.04 13.16 -19.34
CA ILE A 52 0.14 12.89 -20.47
C ILE A 52 -1.31 13.22 -20.08
N MET A 53 -1.75 12.84 -18.88
CA MET A 53 -3.11 13.17 -18.40
C MET A 53 -3.32 14.68 -18.30
N VAL A 54 -2.33 15.46 -17.82
CA VAL A 54 -2.41 16.93 -17.83
C VAL A 54 -2.59 17.47 -19.24
N CYS A 55 -1.84 16.95 -20.22
CA CYS A 55 -2.00 17.35 -21.63
C CYS A 55 -3.43 17.10 -22.10
N LEU A 56 -3.99 15.91 -21.82
CA LEU A 56 -5.35 15.57 -22.22
C LEU A 56 -6.42 16.42 -21.52
N VAL A 57 -6.26 16.67 -20.22
CA VAL A 57 -7.16 17.56 -19.48
C VAL A 57 -7.17 18.95 -20.12
N ILE A 58 -6.02 19.50 -20.49
CA ILE A 58 -5.95 20.79 -21.19
C ILE A 58 -6.70 20.70 -22.51
N VAL A 59 -6.34 19.77 -23.40
CA VAL A 59 -6.96 19.63 -24.74
C VAL A 59 -8.49 19.56 -24.64
N PHE A 60 -9.01 18.58 -23.90
CA PHE A 60 -10.45 18.31 -23.90
C PHE A 60 -11.27 19.30 -23.05
N SER A 61 -10.70 19.90 -21.99
CA SER A 61 -11.39 20.96 -21.24
C SER A 61 -11.53 22.22 -22.09
N THR A 62 -10.45 22.62 -22.78
CA THR A 62 -10.49 23.81 -23.65
C THR A 62 -11.42 23.61 -24.85
N GLU A 63 -11.48 22.39 -25.39
CA GLU A 63 -12.40 22.03 -26.47
C GLU A 63 -13.87 22.12 -26.00
N SER A 64 -14.17 21.61 -24.80
CA SER A 64 -15.50 21.72 -24.19
C SER A 64 -15.91 23.18 -23.92
N PHE A 65 -14.99 24.01 -23.43
CA PHE A 65 -15.24 25.45 -23.23
C PHE A 65 -15.40 26.22 -24.55
N GLY A 66 -14.60 25.88 -25.57
CA GLY A 66 -14.73 26.43 -26.91
C GLY A 66 -16.09 26.10 -27.55
N ALA A 67 -16.55 24.85 -27.42
CA ALA A 67 -17.82 24.40 -27.97
C ALA A 67 -19.06 25.06 -27.34
N THR A 68 -18.96 25.51 -26.09
CA THR A 68 -20.06 26.16 -25.34
C THR A 68 -20.05 27.70 -25.42
N SER A 69 -18.94 28.29 -25.88
CA SER A 69 -18.77 29.74 -26.00
C SER A 69 -19.49 30.29 -27.23
N LYS A 70 -20.11 31.47 -27.10
CA LYS A 70 -20.77 32.19 -28.21
C LYS A 70 -19.98 33.40 -28.70
N ASP A 71 -19.00 33.85 -27.93
CA ASP A 71 -18.14 34.99 -28.25
C ASP A 71 -16.96 34.53 -29.12
N PRO A 72 -16.79 35.06 -30.35
CA PRO A 72 -15.65 34.75 -31.22
C PRO A 72 -14.28 34.90 -30.57
N TYR A 73 -14.11 35.89 -29.69
CA TYR A 73 -12.84 36.13 -29.00
C TYR A 73 -12.54 35.00 -28.00
N MET A 74 -13.56 34.54 -27.28
CA MET A 74 -13.42 33.41 -26.35
C MET A 74 -13.19 32.09 -27.10
N ILE A 75 -13.82 31.89 -28.26
CA ILE A 75 -13.59 30.72 -29.11
C ILE A 75 -12.14 30.69 -29.60
N ASP A 76 -11.60 31.80 -30.12
CA ASP A 76 -10.18 31.91 -30.51
C ASP A 76 -9.25 31.57 -29.33
N PHE A 77 -9.50 32.17 -28.16
CA PHE A 77 -8.68 31.94 -26.97
C PHE A 77 -8.67 30.46 -26.55
N TRP A 78 -9.84 29.82 -26.48
CA TRP A 78 -9.93 28.41 -26.06
C TRP A 78 -9.32 27.46 -27.08
N LEU A 79 -9.51 27.70 -28.38
CA LEU A 79 -8.86 26.91 -29.43
C LEU A 79 -7.33 27.07 -29.38
N ARG A 80 -6.80 28.28 -29.13
CA ARG A 80 -5.37 28.48 -28.87
C ARG A 80 -4.92 27.74 -27.61
N ALA A 81 -5.68 27.80 -26.52
CA ALA A 81 -5.36 27.10 -25.28
C ALA A 81 -5.30 25.57 -25.48
N GLN A 82 -6.14 25.00 -26.35
CA GLN A 82 -6.12 23.57 -26.72
C GLN A 82 -4.75 23.14 -27.26
N TRP A 83 -4.14 23.98 -28.11
CA TRP A 83 -2.84 23.69 -28.70
C TRP A 83 -1.71 23.60 -27.67
N VAL A 84 -1.83 24.20 -26.48
CA VAL A 84 -0.85 24.03 -25.39
C VAL A 84 -0.72 22.54 -25.02
N GLY A 85 -1.85 21.84 -24.88
CA GLY A 85 -1.85 20.41 -24.59
C GLY A 85 -1.30 19.58 -25.76
N ILE A 86 -1.69 19.92 -26.99
CA ILE A 86 -1.23 19.23 -28.22
C ILE A 86 0.29 19.37 -28.40
N ILE A 87 0.84 20.56 -28.17
CA ILE A 87 2.28 20.84 -28.30
C ILE A 87 3.12 20.11 -27.25
N LEU A 88 2.58 19.93 -26.05
CA LEU A 88 3.29 19.25 -24.95
C LEU A 88 3.24 17.72 -25.06
N LEU A 89 2.22 17.18 -25.74
CA LEU A 89 1.94 15.75 -25.81
C LEU A 89 3.10 14.91 -26.39
N PRO A 90 3.78 15.29 -27.50
CA PRO A 90 4.95 14.55 -28.00
C PRO A 90 6.07 14.42 -26.99
N ALA A 91 6.38 15.51 -26.27
CA ALA A 91 7.42 15.52 -25.25
C ALA A 91 7.06 14.60 -24.08
N ALA A 92 5.80 14.64 -23.65
CA ALA A 92 5.27 13.75 -22.62
C ALA A 92 5.35 12.27 -23.03
N TYR A 93 4.96 11.94 -24.26
CA TYR A 93 5.03 10.59 -24.82
C TYR A 93 6.45 10.05 -24.95
N LEU A 94 7.39 10.88 -25.41
CA LEU A 94 8.79 10.48 -25.50
C LEU A 94 9.35 10.19 -24.11
N ASN A 95 9.06 11.03 -23.12
CA ASN A 95 9.47 10.84 -21.73
C ASN A 95 8.85 9.58 -21.10
N PHE A 96 7.56 9.35 -21.32
CA PHE A 96 6.84 8.16 -20.87
C PHE A 96 7.43 6.88 -21.50
N SER A 97 7.72 6.90 -22.81
CA SER A 97 8.34 5.76 -23.50
C SER A 97 9.76 5.45 -22.99
N ASP A 98 10.55 6.46 -22.62
CA ASP A 98 11.87 6.28 -22.00
C ASP A 98 11.76 5.76 -20.57
N ALA A 99 10.77 6.24 -19.80
CA ALA A 99 10.49 5.73 -18.45
C ALA A 99 10.16 4.22 -18.49
N LEU A 100 9.29 3.81 -19.40
CA LEU A 100 8.94 2.39 -19.62
C LEU A 100 10.09 1.54 -20.15
N LEU A 101 11.00 2.13 -20.92
CA LEU A 101 12.18 1.41 -21.36
C LEU A 101 13.21 1.26 -20.22
N ALA A 102 13.29 2.24 -19.31
CA ALA A 102 14.16 2.20 -18.16
C ALA A 102 13.79 1.08 -17.18
N THR A 103 12.50 0.79 -17.03
CA THR A 103 11.98 -0.35 -16.24
C THR A 103 12.27 -1.72 -16.87
N THR A 104 12.95 -1.79 -18.03
CA THR A 104 13.39 -3.06 -18.64
C THR A 104 14.91 -3.25 -18.58
N GLY A 105 15.57 -2.61 -17.60
CA GLY A 105 17.01 -2.74 -17.36
C GLY A 105 17.90 -1.93 -18.32
N ARG A 106 17.33 -0.99 -19.09
CA ARG A 106 18.10 -0.04 -19.91
C ARG A 106 18.05 1.36 -19.31
N PRO A 107 18.97 1.71 -18.38
CA PRO A 107 18.95 3.03 -17.76
C PRO A 107 19.07 4.12 -18.82
N SER A 108 18.27 5.18 -18.64
CA SER A 108 18.26 6.35 -19.50
C SER A 108 19.65 7.00 -19.51
N ARG A 109 20.42 6.78 -20.58
CA ARG A 109 21.74 7.39 -20.80
C ARG A 109 21.61 8.89 -21.10
N TRP A 110 22.69 9.63 -20.91
CA TRP A 110 22.78 11.08 -21.13
C TRP A 110 22.11 11.54 -22.44
N ARG A 111 22.36 10.86 -23.57
CA ARG A 111 21.78 11.20 -24.88
C ARG A 111 20.24 11.24 -24.88
N ARG A 112 19.58 10.29 -24.19
CA ARG A 112 18.10 10.23 -24.15
C ARG A 112 17.51 11.27 -23.20
N ARG A 113 18.17 11.52 -22.06
CA ARG A 113 17.76 12.58 -21.14
C ARG A 113 17.82 13.95 -21.80
N TRP A 114 18.87 14.22 -22.58
CA TRP A 114 18.99 15.46 -23.35
C TRP A 114 17.99 15.54 -24.50
N ALA A 115 17.72 14.44 -25.20
CA ALA A 115 16.66 14.42 -26.21
C ALA A 115 15.32 14.83 -25.61
N ILE A 116 14.90 14.22 -24.48
CA ILE A 116 13.65 14.57 -23.79
C ILE A 116 13.63 16.03 -23.36
N ARG A 117 14.71 16.53 -22.75
CA ARG A 117 14.81 17.95 -22.34
C ARG A 117 14.74 18.91 -23.53
N ALA A 118 15.40 18.58 -24.64
CA ALA A 118 15.35 19.38 -25.85
C ALA A 118 13.94 19.39 -26.47
N THR A 119 13.24 18.25 -26.47
CA THR A 119 11.84 18.15 -26.92
C THR A 119 10.90 19.00 -26.05
N TYR A 120 11.06 18.97 -24.72
CA TYR A 120 10.29 19.86 -23.83
C TYR A 120 10.63 21.34 -24.05
N LEU A 121 11.91 21.69 -24.17
CA LEU A 121 12.34 23.06 -24.44
C LEU A 121 11.74 23.59 -25.75
N PHE A 122 11.77 22.76 -26.80
CA PHE A 122 11.15 23.07 -28.09
C PHE A 122 9.63 23.24 -27.98
N SER A 123 8.94 22.36 -27.24
CA SER A 123 7.51 22.53 -26.96
C SER A 123 7.21 23.84 -26.22
N PHE A 124 8.01 24.25 -25.24
CA PHE A 124 7.83 25.53 -24.55
C PHE A 124 8.05 26.74 -25.47
N ILE A 125 9.04 26.67 -26.36
CA ILE A 125 9.28 27.70 -27.38
C ILE A 125 8.05 27.81 -28.30
N LEU A 126 7.48 26.69 -28.76
CA LEU A 126 6.28 26.70 -29.59
C LEU A 126 5.05 27.26 -28.86
N ILE A 127 4.87 26.95 -27.57
CA ILE A 127 3.80 27.53 -26.75
C ILE A 127 3.95 29.06 -26.66
N PHE A 128 5.17 29.59 -26.57
CA PHE A 128 5.39 31.03 -26.60
C PHE A 128 4.98 31.66 -27.94
N PHE A 129 5.26 30.98 -29.06
CA PHE A 129 4.84 31.43 -30.39
C PHE A 129 3.34 31.24 -30.67
N LEU A 130 2.62 30.46 -29.89
CA LEU A 130 1.20 30.13 -30.10
C LEU A 130 0.27 31.36 -30.06
N PHE A 131 0.59 32.33 -29.21
CA PHE A 131 -0.17 33.58 -29.07
C PHE A 131 0.20 34.62 -30.13
N THR A 132 1.14 34.31 -31.02
CA THR A 132 1.48 35.16 -32.16
C THR A 132 0.64 34.76 -33.38
N PRO A 133 0.34 35.71 -34.31
CA PRO A 133 -0.44 35.43 -35.52
C PRO A 133 0.29 34.53 -36.54
N TRP A 134 1.51 34.09 -36.25
CA TRP A 134 2.33 33.32 -37.19
C TRP A 134 2.08 31.82 -37.07
N PHE A 135 1.74 31.34 -35.87
CA PHE A 135 1.58 29.91 -35.63
C PHE A 135 0.20 29.41 -36.09
N LEU A 136 -0.90 30.06 -35.68
CA LEU A 136 -2.26 29.70 -36.08
C LEU A 136 -2.82 30.73 -37.08
N GLY A 137 -3.46 30.23 -38.15
CA GLY A 137 -4.10 31.05 -39.17
C GLY A 137 -5.42 31.66 -38.70
N GLU A 138 -6.12 32.34 -39.61
CA GLU A 138 -7.41 32.98 -39.33
C GLU A 138 -8.45 31.98 -38.81
N LEU A 139 -9.29 32.45 -37.89
CA LEU A 139 -10.39 31.68 -37.31
C LEU A 139 -11.57 31.65 -38.29
N VAL A 140 -11.96 30.44 -38.69
CA VAL A 140 -13.14 30.24 -39.54
C VAL A 140 -14.32 29.84 -38.66
N LEU A 141 -15.34 30.69 -38.59
CA LEU A 141 -16.56 30.48 -37.80
C LEU A 141 -17.73 29.93 -38.63
N ASP A 142 -17.75 30.21 -39.95
CA ASP A 142 -18.95 30.10 -40.78
C ASP A 142 -19.04 28.81 -41.63
N GLN A 143 -18.08 27.88 -41.50
CA GLN A 143 -18.12 26.60 -42.21
C GLN A 143 -18.40 25.43 -41.25
N PRO A 144 -19.41 24.57 -41.53
CA PRO A 144 -19.62 23.34 -40.76
C PRO A 144 -18.39 22.42 -40.89
N PRO A 145 -18.07 21.59 -39.88
CA PRO A 145 -18.92 21.21 -38.74
C PRO A 145 -18.62 21.94 -37.41
N ALA A 146 -17.45 22.58 -37.27
CA ALA A 146 -17.02 23.25 -36.03
C ALA A 146 -15.99 24.37 -36.30
N PRO A 147 -15.94 25.41 -35.44
CA PRO A 147 -14.91 26.46 -35.52
C PRO A 147 -13.49 25.91 -35.46
N HIS A 148 -12.63 26.35 -36.36
CA HIS A 148 -11.24 25.91 -36.42
C HIS A 148 -10.31 26.99 -37.00
N HIS A 149 -9.01 26.85 -36.72
CA HIS A 149 -7.96 27.68 -37.32
C HIS A 149 -7.48 27.07 -38.64
N LEU A 150 -7.24 27.93 -39.64
CA LEU A 150 -6.61 27.49 -40.87
C LEU A 150 -5.16 27.04 -40.63
N PRO A 151 -4.71 25.96 -41.29
CA PRO A 151 -3.34 25.48 -41.17
C PRO A 151 -2.35 26.46 -41.83
N THR A 152 -1.31 26.82 -41.10
CA THR A 152 -0.13 27.55 -41.61
C THR A 152 1.02 26.58 -41.93
N ILE A 153 2.07 27.06 -42.60
CA ILE A 153 3.30 26.28 -42.83
C ILE A 153 3.89 25.78 -41.50
N TYR A 154 3.83 26.59 -40.43
CA TYR A 154 4.32 26.21 -39.11
C TYR A 154 3.49 25.09 -38.46
N THR A 155 2.16 25.10 -38.63
CA THR A 155 1.31 23.98 -38.17
C THR A 155 1.63 22.68 -38.90
N GLN A 156 1.91 22.74 -40.21
CA GLN A 156 2.30 21.56 -40.99
C GLN A 156 3.66 21.01 -40.55
N LEU A 157 4.66 21.90 -40.35
CA LEU A 157 5.96 21.52 -39.78
C LEU A 157 5.81 20.90 -38.39
N PHE A 158 4.92 21.44 -37.56
CA PHE A 158 4.61 20.87 -36.26
C PHE A 158 4.00 19.46 -36.36
N ILE A 159 3.08 19.21 -37.31
CA ILE A 159 2.52 17.87 -37.54
C ILE A 159 3.62 16.87 -37.93
N VAL A 160 4.56 17.26 -38.79
CA VAL A 160 5.71 16.41 -39.14
C VAL A 160 6.57 16.11 -37.90
N TYR A 161 6.88 17.13 -37.10
CA TYR A 161 7.59 16.95 -35.83
C TYR A 161 6.84 16.02 -34.86
N TYR A 162 5.53 16.21 -34.72
CA TYR A 162 4.63 15.40 -33.88
C TYR A 162 4.71 13.92 -34.27
N ILE A 163 4.58 13.62 -35.56
CA ILE A 163 4.67 12.24 -36.09
C ILE A 163 6.06 11.65 -35.83
N ILE A 164 7.14 12.38 -36.10
CA ILE A 164 8.52 11.88 -35.89
C ILE A 164 8.75 11.49 -34.43
N ILE A 165 8.38 12.35 -33.48
CA ILE A 165 8.57 12.08 -32.05
C ILE A 165 7.72 10.89 -31.59
N LEU A 166 6.50 10.77 -32.09
CA LEU A 166 5.64 9.63 -31.76
C LEU A 166 6.13 8.31 -32.33
N VAL A 167 6.67 8.30 -33.56
CA VAL A 167 7.32 7.11 -34.12
C VAL A 167 8.51 6.70 -33.25
N LEU A 168 9.32 7.65 -32.77
CA LEU A 168 10.41 7.37 -31.84
C LEU A 168 9.91 6.81 -30.49
N ALA A 169 8.84 7.38 -29.94
CA ALA A 169 8.21 6.87 -28.73
C ALA A 169 7.65 5.44 -28.93
N TRP A 170 7.02 5.18 -30.07
CA TRP A 170 6.49 3.86 -30.42
C TRP A 170 7.58 2.79 -30.56
N VAL A 171 8.71 3.15 -31.18
CA VAL A 171 9.89 2.28 -31.25
C VAL A 171 10.39 1.93 -29.85
N ASN A 172 10.34 2.86 -28.89
CA ASN A 172 10.69 2.59 -27.50
C ASN A 172 9.67 1.68 -26.81
N PHE A 173 8.36 1.85 -27.02
CA PHE A 173 7.34 0.92 -26.50
C PHE A 173 7.55 -0.50 -27.04
N ARG A 174 7.79 -0.65 -28.35
CA ARG A 174 8.07 -1.96 -28.95
C ARG A 174 9.31 -2.62 -28.34
N ARG A 175 10.37 -1.83 -28.12
CA ARG A 175 11.60 -2.32 -27.46
C ARG A 175 11.32 -2.73 -26.01
N ALA A 176 10.55 -1.95 -25.26
CA ALA A 176 10.17 -2.28 -23.89
C ALA A 176 9.37 -3.60 -23.84
N TYR A 177 8.39 -3.76 -24.74
CA TYR A 177 7.61 -5.00 -24.89
C TYR A 177 8.49 -6.23 -25.16
N GLN A 178 9.43 -6.15 -26.11
CA GLN A 178 10.32 -7.26 -26.45
C GLN A 178 11.25 -7.67 -25.31
N ARG A 179 11.57 -6.74 -24.41
CA ARG A 179 12.49 -6.95 -23.27
C ARG A 179 11.81 -7.45 -22.01
N THR A 180 10.48 -7.41 -21.96
CA THR A 180 9.72 -7.83 -20.78
C THR A 180 9.67 -9.36 -20.73
N LEU A 181 10.22 -9.95 -19.67
CA LEU A 181 10.44 -11.40 -19.57
C LEU A 181 9.19 -12.17 -19.09
N THR A 182 8.46 -11.64 -18.11
CA THR A 182 7.32 -12.35 -17.50
C THR A 182 6.06 -12.27 -18.37
N ARG A 183 5.26 -13.36 -18.39
CA ARG A 183 4.02 -13.44 -19.18
C ARG A 183 2.99 -12.38 -18.76
N THR A 184 2.89 -12.10 -17.47
CA THR A 184 1.96 -11.12 -16.89
C THR A 184 2.36 -9.69 -17.24
N SER A 185 3.63 -9.32 -17.04
CA SER A 185 4.11 -7.98 -17.41
C SER A 185 4.10 -7.76 -18.91
N LYS A 186 4.37 -8.80 -19.72
CA LYS A 186 4.29 -8.70 -21.19
C LYS A 186 2.86 -8.42 -21.68
N ARG A 187 1.83 -9.03 -21.09
CA ARG A 187 0.42 -8.72 -21.38
C ARG A 187 0.09 -7.26 -21.03
N ARG A 188 0.50 -6.79 -19.85
CA ARG A 188 0.27 -5.40 -19.43
C ARG A 188 0.98 -4.38 -20.33
N MET A 189 2.23 -4.67 -20.70
CA MET A 189 3.00 -3.84 -21.62
C MET A 189 2.36 -3.78 -23.02
N LEU A 190 1.73 -4.88 -23.46
CA LEU A 190 0.95 -4.88 -24.71
C LEU A 190 -0.28 -3.98 -24.61
N TYR A 191 -1.06 -4.11 -23.53
CA TYR A 191 -2.23 -3.26 -23.29
C TYR A 191 -1.85 -1.79 -23.25
N LEU A 192 -0.76 -1.46 -22.57
CA LEU A 192 -0.20 -0.11 -22.53
C LEU A 192 0.19 0.38 -23.92
N ALA A 193 0.96 -0.41 -24.67
CA ALA A 193 1.41 0.01 -26.00
C ALA A 193 0.22 0.26 -26.94
N ILE A 194 -0.76 -0.65 -27.00
CA ILE A 194 -1.93 -0.49 -27.87
C ILE A 194 -2.76 0.73 -27.45
N SER A 195 -3.04 0.88 -26.16
CA SER A 195 -3.83 2.00 -25.65
C SER A 195 -3.15 3.36 -25.78
N ALA A 196 -1.82 3.41 -25.83
CA ALA A 196 -1.06 4.64 -26.04
C ALA A 196 -1.35 5.30 -27.40
N ILE A 197 -1.92 4.59 -28.38
CA ILE A 197 -2.39 5.16 -29.66
C ILE A 197 -3.59 6.09 -29.43
N GLY A 198 -4.46 5.77 -28.47
CA GLY A 198 -5.71 6.49 -28.24
C GLY A 198 -5.50 8.00 -28.09
N PRO A 199 -4.77 8.48 -27.07
CA PRO A 199 -4.57 9.92 -26.86
C PRO A 199 -3.85 10.63 -28.00
N VAL A 200 -3.01 9.91 -28.76
CA VAL A 200 -2.33 10.45 -29.94
C VAL A 200 -3.33 10.80 -31.05
N VAL A 201 -4.26 9.89 -31.31
CA VAL A 201 -5.31 10.05 -32.33
C VAL A 201 -6.38 11.03 -31.82
N GLY A 202 -6.75 10.90 -30.55
CA GLY A 202 -7.76 11.72 -29.88
C GLY A 202 -7.38 13.18 -29.75
N ALA A 203 -6.09 13.55 -29.73
CA ALA A 203 -5.65 14.94 -29.64
C ALA A 203 -5.83 15.75 -30.95
N PHE A 204 -6.15 15.09 -32.07
CA PHE A 204 -6.45 15.75 -33.35
C PHE A 204 -7.85 15.36 -33.87
N PRO A 205 -8.92 15.53 -33.08
CA PRO A 205 -10.21 14.96 -33.44
C PRO A 205 -10.85 15.62 -34.66
N PHE A 206 -10.43 16.85 -35.04
CA PHE A 206 -11.07 17.61 -36.12
C PHE A 206 -10.15 18.20 -37.18
N LEU A 207 -8.82 18.16 -36.98
CA LEU A 207 -7.85 18.64 -37.98
C LEU A 207 -7.56 17.62 -39.09
N LEU A 208 -7.90 16.35 -38.86
CA LEU A 208 -7.62 15.26 -39.82
C LEU A 208 -8.70 15.09 -40.89
N TYR A 209 -9.94 15.57 -40.63
CA TYR A 209 -11.06 15.42 -41.55
C TYR A 209 -11.16 16.67 -42.44
N SER A 210 -11.13 16.47 -43.76
CA SER A 210 -11.39 17.56 -44.72
C SER A 210 -12.74 18.23 -44.41
N SER A 211 -12.77 19.57 -44.38
CA SER A 211 -13.97 20.37 -44.16
C SER A 211 -15.09 20.06 -45.17
N GLU A 212 -14.73 19.61 -46.38
CA GLU A 212 -15.69 19.18 -47.40
C GLU A 212 -16.41 17.86 -47.04
N PHE A 213 -15.72 16.89 -46.43
CA PHE A 213 -16.33 15.61 -46.05
C PHE A 213 -17.31 15.79 -44.89
N ALA A 214 -16.92 16.61 -43.91
CA ALA A 214 -17.71 16.83 -42.71
C ALA A 214 -18.95 17.71 -42.95
N SER A 215 -18.90 18.61 -43.94
CA SER A 215 -20.05 19.42 -44.36
C SER A 215 -21.07 18.63 -45.19
N GLN A 216 -20.64 17.63 -45.96
CA GLN A 216 -21.52 16.77 -46.77
C GLN A 216 -22.18 15.64 -45.96
N TRP A 217 -21.48 15.05 -44.99
CA TRP A 217 -21.97 13.89 -44.21
C TRP A 217 -21.97 14.14 -42.70
N THR A 218 -22.64 15.22 -42.28
CA THR A 218 -22.66 15.71 -40.89
C THR A 218 -23.05 14.65 -39.85
N LEU A 219 -24.06 13.82 -40.13
CA LEU A 219 -24.47 12.74 -39.22
C LEU A 219 -23.36 11.70 -39.01
N LEU A 220 -22.73 11.24 -40.10
CA LEU A 220 -21.67 10.25 -40.07
C LEU A 220 -20.47 10.79 -39.31
N PHE A 221 -20.12 12.06 -39.54
CA PHE A 221 -19.07 12.75 -38.82
C PHE A 221 -19.27 12.73 -37.29
N TRP A 222 -20.45 13.11 -36.79
CA TRP A 222 -20.70 13.11 -35.34
C TRP A 222 -20.77 11.70 -34.73
N LEU A 223 -21.28 10.70 -35.46
CA LEU A 223 -21.26 9.29 -35.03
C LEU A 223 -19.83 8.74 -34.95
N LEU A 224 -18.99 9.08 -35.93
CA LEU A 224 -17.59 8.71 -35.96
C LEU A 224 -16.81 9.40 -34.83
N ALA A 225 -17.04 10.70 -34.61
CA ALA A 225 -16.47 11.45 -33.50
C ALA A 225 -16.85 10.85 -32.13
N ALA A 226 -18.13 10.48 -31.94
CA ALA A 226 -18.59 9.80 -30.73
C ALA A 226 -17.89 8.44 -30.55
N THR A 227 -17.74 7.66 -31.63
CA THR A 227 -17.07 6.36 -31.59
C THR A 227 -15.59 6.49 -31.23
N VAL A 228 -14.90 7.45 -31.84
CA VAL A 228 -13.49 7.76 -31.52
C VAL A 228 -13.34 8.22 -30.07
N SER A 229 -14.27 9.04 -29.57
CA SER A 229 -14.26 9.52 -28.19
C SER A 229 -14.45 8.38 -27.17
N ILE A 230 -15.40 7.47 -27.40
CA ILE A 230 -15.58 6.27 -26.57
C ILE A 230 -14.32 5.39 -26.63
N GLY A 231 -13.76 5.18 -27.82
CA GLY A 231 -12.52 4.43 -27.99
C GLY A 231 -11.35 5.05 -27.24
N LEU A 232 -11.28 6.38 -27.22
CA LEU A 232 -10.28 7.15 -26.48
C LEU A 232 -10.43 6.98 -24.97
N ASP A 233 -11.65 7.10 -24.41
CA ASP A 233 -11.91 6.86 -22.98
C ASP A 233 -11.47 5.45 -22.56
N ILE A 234 -11.82 4.44 -23.36
CA ILE A 234 -11.39 3.06 -23.14
C ILE A 234 -9.86 2.96 -23.18
N CYS A 235 -9.20 3.60 -24.14
CA CYS A 235 -7.74 3.61 -24.23
C CYS A 235 -7.10 4.29 -23.01
N ILE A 236 -7.60 5.45 -22.59
CA ILE A 236 -7.09 6.16 -21.41
C ILE A 236 -7.23 5.28 -20.16
N PHE A 237 -8.37 4.61 -20.00
CA PHE A 237 -8.60 3.69 -18.88
C PHE A 237 -7.65 2.48 -18.92
N ILE A 238 -7.48 1.84 -20.09
CA ILE A 238 -6.55 0.69 -20.24
C ILE A 238 -5.10 1.13 -19.99
N MET A 239 -4.72 2.33 -20.43
CA MET A 239 -3.40 2.89 -20.18
C MET A 239 -3.18 3.13 -18.69
N ALA A 240 -4.15 3.74 -18.00
CA ALA A 240 -4.12 3.93 -16.55
C ALA A 240 -4.06 2.59 -15.79
N TYR A 241 -4.83 1.59 -16.25
CA TYR A 241 -4.78 0.24 -15.71
C TYR A 241 -3.38 -0.36 -15.78
N ALA A 242 -2.71 -0.26 -16.93
CA ALA A 242 -1.35 -0.77 -17.06
C ALA A 242 -0.35 0.01 -16.20
N VAL A 243 -0.52 1.33 -16.08
CA VAL A 243 0.35 2.21 -15.27
C VAL A 243 0.15 2.00 -13.77
N ALA A 244 -1.06 1.68 -13.31
CA ALA A 244 -1.39 1.51 -11.89
C ALA A 244 -0.59 0.40 -11.21
N PHE A 245 -0.03 -0.56 -11.97
CA PHE A 245 0.81 -1.64 -11.43
C PHE A 245 2.28 -1.27 -11.23
N PHE A 246 2.73 -0.10 -11.69
CA PHE A 246 4.12 0.33 -11.51
C PHE A 246 4.29 1.01 -10.14
N GLY A 247 5.29 0.56 -9.36
CA GLY A 247 5.68 1.17 -8.09
C GLY A 247 4.78 0.86 -6.89
N VAL A 248 3.86 -0.10 -7.02
CA VAL A 248 2.88 -0.43 -5.97
C VAL A 248 3.16 -1.83 -5.39
N PRO A 249 3.33 -1.98 -4.05
CA PRO A 249 3.59 -3.27 -3.39
C PRO A 249 2.38 -4.21 -3.32
N TRP A 250 1.18 -3.72 -3.68
CA TRP A 250 -0.06 -4.44 -3.43
C TRP A 250 -0.28 -5.64 -4.36
N PRO A 251 -1.05 -6.64 -3.89
CA PRO A 251 -1.55 -7.72 -4.73
C PRO A 251 -2.35 -7.20 -5.93
N ASP A 252 -2.31 -7.94 -7.04
CA ASP A 252 -3.00 -7.55 -8.29
C ASP A 252 -4.49 -7.31 -8.11
N ARG A 253 -5.13 -8.08 -7.23
CA ARG A 253 -6.54 -7.93 -6.87
C ARG A 253 -6.85 -6.56 -6.27
N VAL A 254 -5.99 -6.06 -5.38
CA VAL A 254 -6.19 -4.78 -4.68
C VAL A 254 -6.03 -3.62 -5.64
N VAL A 255 -5.03 -3.68 -6.53
CA VAL A 255 -4.81 -2.65 -7.55
C VAL A 255 -6.00 -2.58 -8.51
N LYS A 256 -6.49 -3.73 -9.00
CA LYS A 256 -7.69 -3.81 -9.85
C LYS A 256 -8.92 -3.22 -9.16
N SER A 257 -9.21 -3.71 -7.96
CA SER A 257 -10.37 -3.30 -7.16
C SER A 257 -10.36 -1.80 -6.92
N ARG A 258 -9.22 -1.26 -6.47
CA ARG A 258 -9.08 0.17 -6.18
C ARG A 258 -9.24 1.04 -7.43
N LEU A 259 -8.63 0.66 -8.55
CA LEU A 259 -8.74 1.43 -9.79
C LEU A 259 -10.19 1.41 -10.33
N ILE A 260 -10.85 0.26 -10.34
CA ILE A 260 -12.23 0.14 -10.81
C ILE A 260 -13.17 0.93 -9.89
N LYS A 261 -13.01 0.79 -8.56
CA LYS A 261 -13.80 1.55 -7.58
C LYS A 261 -13.60 3.06 -7.76
N TRP A 262 -12.37 3.51 -7.94
CA TRP A 262 -12.05 4.92 -8.20
C TRP A 262 -12.69 5.42 -9.49
N THR A 263 -12.65 4.61 -10.54
CA THR A 263 -13.21 4.95 -11.86
C THR A 263 -14.74 5.00 -11.85
N LEU A 264 -15.38 4.08 -11.12
CA LEU A 264 -16.83 4.11 -10.91
C LEU A 264 -17.24 5.37 -10.13
N ARG A 265 -16.54 5.64 -9.03
CA ARG A 265 -16.88 6.73 -8.11
C ARG A 265 -16.61 8.13 -8.69
N GLY A 266 -15.47 8.30 -9.36
CA GLY A 266 -15.10 9.58 -9.95
C GLY A 266 -15.70 9.76 -11.34
N PRO A 267 -15.01 9.32 -12.40
CA PRO A 267 -15.32 9.73 -13.76
C PRO A 267 -16.66 9.18 -14.26
N ILE A 268 -17.01 7.92 -14.00
CA ILE A 268 -18.29 7.36 -14.49
C ILE A 268 -19.48 8.12 -13.87
N THR A 269 -19.46 8.34 -12.56
CA THR A 269 -20.51 9.09 -11.86
C THR A 269 -20.58 10.55 -12.36
N ALA A 270 -19.44 11.20 -12.56
CA ALA A 270 -19.39 12.59 -13.05
C ALA A 270 -19.88 12.72 -14.51
N VAL A 271 -19.47 11.82 -15.41
CA VAL A 271 -19.91 11.82 -16.82
C VAL A 271 -21.40 11.51 -16.93
N LEU A 272 -21.90 10.55 -16.16
CA LEU A 272 -23.34 10.24 -16.13
C LEU A 272 -24.16 11.43 -15.62
N THR A 273 -23.67 12.09 -14.57
CA THR A 273 -24.31 13.28 -13.99
C THR A 273 -24.33 14.44 -15.00
N LEU A 274 -23.20 14.70 -15.67
CA LEU A 274 -23.12 15.71 -16.74
C LEU A 274 -24.09 15.38 -17.88
N GLY A 275 -24.14 14.12 -18.30
CA GLY A 275 -25.01 13.65 -19.37
C GLY A 275 -26.48 13.85 -19.04
N LEU A 276 -26.93 13.40 -17.86
CA LEU A 276 -28.31 13.56 -17.40
C LEU A 276 -28.70 15.03 -17.20
N MET A 277 -27.81 15.84 -16.62
CA MET A 277 -28.01 17.28 -16.49
C MET A 277 -28.20 17.95 -17.85
N THR A 278 -27.38 17.58 -18.83
CA THR A 278 -27.45 18.13 -20.20
C THR A 278 -28.74 17.72 -20.90
N LEU A 279 -29.14 16.45 -20.75
CA LEU A 279 -30.40 15.93 -21.30
C LEU A 279 -31.61 16.65 -20.68
N VAL A 280 -31.64 16.81 -19.35
CA VAL A 280 -32.74 17.48 -18.65
C VAL A 280 -32.82 18.96 -19.03
N LYS A 281 -31.70 19.67 -19.05
CA LYS A 281 -31.65 21.07 -19.50
C LYS A 281 -32.24 21.22 -20.89
N ARG A 282 -31.89 20.32 -21.80
CA ARG A 282 -32.35 20.36 -23.19
C ARG A 282 -33.83 19.98 -23.33
N ALA A 283 -34.29 18.97 -22.61
CA ALA A 283 -35.71 18.58 -22.57
C ALA A 283 -36.59 19.73 -22.04
N ASN A 284 -36.10 20.47 -21.05
CA ASN A 284 -36.80 21.60 -20.47
C ASN A 284 -36.97 22.76 -21.47
N ILE A 285 -35.91 23.07 -22.23
CA ILE A 285 -35.98 24.03 -23.35
C ILE A 285 -36.99 23.57 -24.41
N ALA A 286 -37.01 22.26 -24.73
CA ALA A 286 -37.95 21.71 -25.71
C ALA A 286 -39.42 21.74 -25.24
N LEU A 287 -39.67 21.63 -23.93
CA LEU A 287 -41.00 21.71 -23.32
C LEU A 287 -41.51 23.16 -23.11
N GLY A 288 -40.69 24.16 -23.44
CA GLY A 288 -41.08 25.58 -23.40
C GLY A 288 -41.00 26.23 -22.01
N THR A 289 -40.50 25.52 -20.99
CA THR A 289 -40.29 26.07 -19.64
C THR A 289 -38.79 26.18 -19.36
N PRO A 290 -38.17 27.37 -19.33
CA PRO A 290 -36.75 27.54 -19.00
C PRO A 290 -36.52 27.47 -17.48
N TYR A 291 -37.03 26.43 -16.82
CA TYR A 291 -36.94 26.27 -15.38
C TYR A 291 -35.67 25.49 -14.99
N ASP A 292 -34.55 26.19 -14.85
CA ASP A 292 -33.23 25.58 -14.60
C ASP A 292 -33.09 24.90 -13.22
N ALA A 293 -34.08 25.02 -12.31
CA ALA A 293 -33.96 24.45 -10.96
C ALA A 293 -34.01 22.91 -10.92
N PHE A 294 -34.48 22.24 -11.97
CA PHE A 294 -34.41 20.77 -12.05
C PHE A 294 -32.98 20.24 -12.22
N VAL A 295 -32.09 21.04 -12.80
CA VAL A 295 -30.70 20.65 -13.04
C VAL A 295 -29.95 20.27 -11.76
N PRO A 296 -29.90 21.12 -10.70
CA PRO A 296 -29.23 20.74 -9.46
C PRO A 296 -29.91 19.58 -8.73
N ILE A 297 -31.23 19.44 -8.82
CA ILE A 297 -31.95 18.30 -8.23
C ILE A 297 -31.51 17.00 -8.88
N VAL A 298 -31.52 16.94 -10.22
CA VAL A 298 -31.07 15.77 -10.98
C VAL A 298 -29.61 15.46 -10.72
N MET A 299 -28.77 16.51 -10.59
CA MET A 299 -27.36 16.35 -10.22
C MET A 299 -27.21 15.62 -8.88
N VAL A 300 -27.84 16.13 -7.82
CA VAL A 300 -27.77 15.55 -6.47
C VAL A 300 -28.33 14.13 -6.45
N VAL A 301 -29.51 13.91 -7.05
CA VAL A 301 -30.15 12.60 -7.11
C VAL A 301 -29.27 11.58 -7.85
N THR A 302 -28.69 11.97 -9.00
CA THR A 302 -27.82 11.08 -9.78
C THR A 302 -26.58 10.69 -8.99
N VAL A 303 -25.91 11.66 -8.36
CA VAL A 303 -24.71 11.40 -7.54
C VAL A 303 -25.03 10.47 -6.38
N LEU A 304 -26.11 10.74 -5.63
CA LEU A 304 -26.50 9.90 -4.49
C LEU A 304 -26.88 8.48 -4.92
N ILE A 305 -27.65 8.34 -6.01
CA ILE A 305 -28.02 7.01 -6.55
C ILE A 305 -26.78 6.25 -6.99
N CYS A 306 -25.85 6.91 -7.69
CA CYS A 306 -24.60 6.26 -8.14
C CYS A 306 -23.73 5.82 -6.97
N GLU A 307 -23.50 6.69 -5.99
CA GLU A 307 -22.70 6.36 -4.79
C GLU A 307 -23.34 5.23 -3.96
N TYR A 308 -24.66 5.25 -3.81
CA TYR A 308 -25.40 4.16 -3.17
C TYR A 308 -25.31 2.86 -3.95
N ALA A 309 -25.53 2.90 -5.27
CA ALA A 309 -25.43 1.73 -6.14
C ALA A 309 -24.02 1.14 -6.14
N ILE A 310 -22.98 1.96 -6.20
CA ILE A 310 -21.60 1.51 -6.08
C ILE A 310 -21.39 0.84 -4.72
N THR A 311 -21.84 1.44 -3.63
CA THR A 311 -21.69 0.85 -2.29
C THR A 311 -22.38 -0.51 -2.16
N LEU A 312 -23.57 -0.66 -2.73
CA LEU A 312 -24.36 -1.88 -2.66
C LEU A 312 -23.83 -3.00 -3.58
N PHE A 313 -23.53 -2.67 -4.84
CA PHE A 313 -23.22 -3.66 -5.87
C PHE A 313 -21.72 -3.94 -6.03
N PHE A 314 -20.84 -3.02 -5.61
CA PHE A 314 -19.40 -3.21 -5.79
C PHE A 314 -18.85 -4.48 -5.13
N PRO A 315 -19.25 -4.89 -3.91
CA PRO A 315 -18.77 -6.14 -3.33
C PRO A 315 -19.11 -7.38 -4.17
N ALA A 316 -20.30 -7.42 -4.77
CA ALA A 316 -20.70 -8.50 -5.67
C ALA A 316 -19.92 -8.46 -7.00
N PHE A 317 -19.74 -7.25 -7.55
CA PHE A 317 -18.98 -7.04 -8.78
C PHE A 317 -17.49 -7.39 -8.62
N GLU A 318 -16.90 -7.01 -7.49
CA GLU A 318 -15.51 -7.31 -7.13
C GLU A 318 -15.30 -8.83 -7.03
N ARG A 319 -16.21 -9.57 -6.37
CA ARG A 319 -16.15 -11.04 -6.32
C ARG A 319 -16.17 -11.65 -7.71
N TRP A 320 -17.12 -11.24 -8.56
CA TRP A 320 -17.29 -11.80 -9.90
C TRP A 320 -16.12 -11.53 -10.84
N LEU A 321 -15.53 -10.33 -10.81
CA LEU A 321 -14.50 -9.92 -11.78
C LEU A 321 -13.07 -10.24 -11.33
N ILE A 322 -12.80 -10.29 -10.01
CA ILE A 322 -11.44 -10.30 -9.47
C ILE A 322 -11.09 -11.60 -8.74
N TYR A 323 -12.05 -12.30 -8.13
CA TYR A 323 -11.80 -13.47 -7.28
C TYR A 323 -12.23 -14.76 -7.98
N ASP A 324 -11.26 -15.54 -8.45
CA ASP A 324 -11.56 -16.81 -9.13
C ASP A 324 -10.95 -18.04 -8.41
N ARG A 325 -10.07 -17.87 -7.39
CA ARG A 325 -9.48 -19.01 -6.64
C ARG A 325 -9.13 -18.77 -5.15
N ASP A 326 -8.80 -17.55 -4.72
CA ASP A 326 -8.34 -17.27 -3.34
C ASP A 326 -9.47 -16.90 -2.35
N GLU A 327 -10.74 -17.10 -2.71
CA GLU A 327 -11.87 -16.65 -1.90
C GLU A 327 -11.98 -17.41 -0.56
N GLN A 328 -11.53 -18.67 -0.53
CA GLN A 328 -11.57 -19.50 0.68
C GLN A 328 -10.66 -18.94 1.78
N ASP A 329 -9.42 -18.55 1.43
CA ASP A 329 -8.46 -17.98 2.37
C ASP A 329 -8.91 -16.61 2.90
N LEU A 330 -9.48 -15.77 2.04
CA LEU A 330 -9.97 -14.45 2.45
C LEU A 330 -11.22 -14.54 3.33
N ARG A 331 -12.15 -15.45 2.99
CA ARG A 331 -13.35 -15.69 3.81
C ARG A 331 -12.96 -16.14 5.22
N PHE A 332 -11.91 -16.95 5.36
CA PHE A 332 -11.41 -17.36 6.67
C PHE A 332 -11.01 -16.14 7.53
N VAL A 333 -10.22 -15.21 6.98
CA VAL A 333 -9.81 -13.98 7.69
C VAL A 333 -11.00 -13.07 8.02
N LEU A 334 -11.94 -12.88 7.08
CA LEU A 334 -13.15 -12.10 7.32
C LEU A 334 -14.06 -12.75 8.38
N THR A 335 -14.13 -14.09 8.43
CA THR A 335 -14.85 -14.79 9.49
C THR A 335 -14.14 -14.71 10.83
N LEU A 336 -12.81 -14.59 10.87
CA LEU A 336 -12.06 -14.32 12.09
C LEU A 336 -12.40 -12.92 12.62
N GLU A 337 -12.38 -11.88 11.78
CA GLU A 337 -12.79 -10.52 12.19
C GLU A 337 -14.18 -10.51 12.87
N GLN A 338 -15.12 -11.28 12.34
CA GLN A 338 -16.49 -11.37 12.86
C GLN A 338 -16.64 -12.29 14.08
N ARG A 339 -15.67 -13.15 14.38
CA ARG A 339 -15.75 -14.18 15.43
C ARG A 339 -14.72 -14.00 16.55
N ILE A 340 -13.78 -13.07 16.41
CA ILE A 340 -12.85 -12.69 17.47
C ILE A 340 -13.65 -12.00 18.59
N ILE A 341 -13.66 -12.62 19.76
CA ILE A 341 -14.14 -12.00 21.00
C ILE A 341 -13.01 -11.11 21.51
N THR A 342 -13.28 -9.84 21.78
CA THR A 342 -12.23 -8.93 22.28
C THR A 342 -11.91 -9.25 23.75
N ARG A 343 -10.73 -8.81 24.22
CA ARG A 343 -10.37 -8.94 25.65
C ARG A 343 -11.42 -8.30 26.58
N GLY A 344 -12.04 -7.21 26.13
CA GLY A 344 -13.11 -6.53 26.88
C GLY A 344 -14.39 -7.37 26.97
N ASP A 345 -14.82 -7.94 25.84
CA ASP A 345 -16.02 -8.80 25.79
C ASP A 345 -15.85 -10.06 26.66
N LEU A 346 -14.64 -10.65 26.63
CA LEU A 346 -14.31 -11.81 27.45
C LEU A 346 -14.33 -11.48 28.95
N LYS A 347 -13.75 -10.33 29.34
CA LYS A 347 -13.78 -9.83 30.71
C LYS A 347 -15.21 -9.66 31.21
N GLN A 348 -16.07 -8.99 30.44
CA GLN A 348 -17.49 -8.83 30.77
C GLN A 348 -18.21 -10.17 30.90
N PHE A 349 -17.91 -11.12 30.02
CA PHE A 349 -18.47 -12.48 30.12
C PHE A 349 -18.05 -13.18 31.40
N ILE A 350 -16.77 -13.13 31.77
CA ILE A 350 -16.25 -13.72 33.01
C ILE A 350 -16.86 -13.04 34.24
N GLU A 351 -16.99 -11.71 34.24
CA GLU A 351 -17.66 -10.97 35.31
C GLU A 351 -19.11 -11.44 35.50
N MET A 352 -19.86 -11.65 34.41
CA MET A 352 -21.22 -12.20 34.46
C MET A 352 -21.26 -13.64 35.01
N VAL A 353 -20.29 -14.48 34.63
CA VAL A 353 -20.18 -15.84 35.16
C VAL A 353 -19.85 -15.82 36.65
N LEU A 354 -18.89 -15.01 37.08
CA LEU A 354 -18.51 -14.88 38.49
C LEU A 354 -19.64 -14.30 39.34
N ALA A 355 -20.39 -13.32 38.83
CA ALA A 355 -21.59 -12.81 39.50
C ALA A 355 -22.65 -13.91 39.66
N ALA A 356 -22.93 -14.69 38.61
CA ALA A 356 -23.87 -15.80 38.69
C ALA A 356 -23.41 -16.93 39.62
N VAL A 357 -22.10 -17.19 39.69
CA VAL A 357 -21.49 -18.11 40.67
C VAL A 357 -21.70 -17.58 42.09
N ASN A 358 -21.42 -16.29 42.33
CA ASN A 358 -21.60 -15.67 43.63
C ASN A 358 -23.07 -15.71 44.09
N ASP A 359 -24.01 -15.41 43.19
CA ASP A 359 -25.46 -15.45 43.45
C ASP A 359 -25.95 -16.87 43.76
N ARG A 360 -25.48 -17.88 43.02
CA ARG A 360 -25.89 -19.29 43.23
C ARG A 360 -25.30 -19.89 44.48
N ALA A 361 -24.05 -19.55 44.76
CA ALA A 361 -23.33 -20.07 45.90
C ALA A 361 -23.67 -19.28 47.19
N GLN A 362 -24.32 -18.11 47.08
CA GLN A 362 -24.54 -17.15 48.18
C GLN A 362 -23.23 -16.82 48.91
N ALA A 363 -22.15 -16.67 48.14
CA ALA A 363 -20.80 -16.44 48.62
C ALA A 363 -20.51 -14.95 48.88
N GLN A 364 -19.39 -14.68 49.56
CA GLN A 364 -18.93 -13.30 49.78
C GLN A 364 -18.19 -12.73 48.56
N GLY A 365 -17.65 -13.60 47.72
CA GLY A 365 -16.98 -13.23 46.48
C GLY A 365 -16.52 -14.44 45.68
N ALA A 366 -16.35 -14.24 44.39
CA ALA A 366 -15.81 -15.23 43.47
C ALA A 366 -14.68 -14.65 42.62
N TYR A 367 -13.75 -15.49 42.20
CA TYR A 367 -12.64 -15.12 41.34
C TYR A 367 -12.27 -16.23 40.35
N LEU A 368 -11.64 -15.84 39.25
CA LEU A 368 -11.16 -16.75 38.21
C LEU A 368 -9.64 -16.71 38.15
N LEU A 369 -9.01 -17.87 38.30
CA LEU A 369 -7.59 -18.09 38.09
C LEU A 369 -7.37 -18.81 36.76
N GLU A 370 -6.36 -18.36 36.01
CA GLU A 370 -5.88 -19.01 34.79
C GLU A 370 -4.48 -19.56 35.05
N LYS A 371 -4.22 -20.76 34.53
CA LYS A 371 -2.92 -21.41 34.62
C LYS A 371 -2.06 -21.03 33.40
N ASN A 372 -0.89 -20.44 33.66
CA ASN A 372 0.11 -20.14 32.65
C ASN A 372 1.39 -20.97 32.88
N ASP A 373 2.35 -20.91 31.94
CA ASP A 373 3.65 -21.59 32.06
C ASP A 373 4.48 -21.09 33.27
N GLU A 374 4.19 -19.90 33.79
CA GLU A 374 4.87 -19.27 34.93
C GLU A 374 4.12 -19.46 36.28
N GLY A 375 2.99 -20.17 36.29
CA GLY A 375 2.14 -20.39 37.48
C GLY A 375 0.71 -19.88 37.30
N PHE A 376 -0.06 -19.82 38.39
CA PHE A 376 -1.43 -19.27 38.36
C PHE A 376 -1.45 -17.74 38.31
N THR A 377 -2.40 -17.19 37.54
CA THR A 377 -2.64 -15.75 37.44
C THR A 377 -4.10 -15.42 37.66
N LEU A 378 -4.38 -14.32 38.34
CA LEU A 378 -5.74 -13.82 38.54
C LEU A 378 -6.25 -13.14 37.27
N VAL A 379 -7.31 -13.68 36.67
CA VAL A 379 -7.93 -13.12 35.47
C VAL A 379 -8.92 -12.03 35.85
N GLU A 380 -9.89 -12.37 36.71
CA GLU A 380 -10.95 -11.45 37.15
C GLU A 380 -11.52 -11.83 38.52
N LYS A 381 -12.18 -10.87 39.15
CA LYS A 381 -12.81 -11.02 40.47
C LYS A 381 -14.10 -10.20 40.58
N THR A 382 -14.96 -10.56 41.53
CA THR A 382 -16.15 -9.75 41.86
C THR A 382 -15.74 -8.36 42.41
N PRO A 383 -16.46 -7.26 42.08
CA PRO A 383 -16.04 -5.88 42.38
C PRO A 383 -15.72 -5.57 43.85
N ASP A 384 -16.37 -6.25 44.79
CA ASP A 384 -16.24 -6.00 46.23
C ASP A 384 -15.30 -7.01 46.95
N PHE A 385 -14.66 -7.91 46.20
CA PHE A 385 -13.80 -8.94 46.76
C PHE A 385 -12.31 -8.54 46.77
N SER A 386 -11.63 -8.77 47.90
CA SER A 386 -10.19 -8.60 48.03
C SER A 386 -9.49 -9.96 47.94
N PHE A 387 -8.79 -10.21 46.83
CA PHE A 387 -8.02 -11.44 46.61
C PHE A 387 -6.70 -11.43 47.40
N ASP A 388 -6.38 -12.53 48.09
CA ASP A 388 -5.11 -12.73 48.80
C ASP A 388 -4.04 -13.30 47.85
N PRO A 389 -2.95 -12.57 47.56
CA PRO A 389 -1.90 -13.03 46.64
C PRO A 389 -1.18 -14.32 47.09
N GLN A 390 -1.16 -14.62 48.40
CA GLN A 390 -0.49 -15.81 48.93
C GLN A 390 -1.14 -17.12 48.49
N LEU A 391 -2.42 -17.05 48.07
CA LEU A 391 -3.16 -18.19 47.58
C LEU A 391 -2.59 -18.75 46.26
N LEU A 392 -1.95 -17.89 45.44
CA LEU A 392 -1.32 -18.31 44.18
C LEU A 392 -0.12 -19.23 44.43
N GLU A 393 0.74 -18.87 45.40
CA GLU A 393 1.93 -19.64 45.76
C GLU A 393 1.56 -21.01 46.37
N GLU A 394 0.48 -21.07 47.15
CA GLU A 394 -0.03 -22.33 47.71
C GLU A 394 -0.63 -23.26 46.64
N LEU A 395 -1.28 -22.68 45.62
CA LEU A 395 -1.86 -23.46 44.52
C LEU A 395 -0.80 -24.05 43.60
N ASP A 396 0.27 -23.32 43.31
CA ASP A 396 1.42 -23.85 42.57
C ASP A 396 2.06 -25.03 43.33
N TYR A 397 2.12 -24.96 44.67
CA TYR A 397 2.62 -26.06 45.50
C TYR A 397 1.68 -27.27 45.49
N LEU A 398 0.36 -27.06 45.66
CA LEU A 398 -0.64 -28.14 45.66
C LEU A 398 -0.70 -28.88 44.31
N GLU A 399 -0.50 -28.18 43.20
CA GLU A 399 -0.46 -28.79 41.88
C GLU A 399 0.79 -29.64 41.69
N SER A 400 1.95 -29.13 42.10
CA SER A 400 3.22 -29.87 42.04
C SER A 400 3.21 -31.17 42.88
N ALA A 401 2.37 -31.21 43.92
CA ALA A 401 2.18 -32.37 44.79
C ALA A 401 1.23 -33.45 44.21
N GLY A 402 0.56 -33.20 43.08
CA GLY A 402 -0.26 -34.19 42.37
C GLY A 402 -1.62 -34.54 43.02
N ASN A 403 -2.08 -33.78 44.01
CA ASN A 403 -3.30 -34.06 44.78
C ASN A 403 -4.60 -33.53 44.15
N ILE A 404 -4.57 -33.02 42.92
CA ILE A 404 -5.70 -32.26 42.33
C ILE A 404 -6.57 -33.12 41.40
N HIS A 405 -7.03 -34.27 41.88
CA HIS A 405 -8.02 -35.12 41.17
C HIS A 405 -9.43 -35.05 41.78
N GLU A 406 -9.64 -34.19 42.77
CA GLU A 406 -10.94 -34.04 43.41
C GLU A 406 -11.86 -33.11 42.61
N GLU A 407 -13.17 -33.36 42.70
CA GLU A 407 -14.21 -32.58 42.01
C GLU A 407 -14.26 -31.13 42.51
N TYR A 408 -13.69 -30.87 43.70
CA TYR A 408 -13.50 -29.58 44.36
C TYR A 408 -12.19 -29.63 45.15
N VAL A 409 -11.47 -28.51 45.23
CA VAL A 409 -10.28 -28.38 46.09
C VAL A 409 -10.56 -27.34 47.16
N GLU A 410 -10.47 -27.73 48.43
CA GLU A 410 -10.56 -26.79 49.54
C GLU A 410 -9.19 -26.17 49.80
N CYS A 411 -9.11 -24.84 49.70
CA CYS A 411 -7.91 -24.08 49.98
C CYS A 411 -8.24 -22.99 51.00
N ARG A 412 -7.78 -23.17 52.25
CA ARG A 412 -8.05 -22.28 53.39
C ARG A 412 -9.56 -22.10 53.67
N SER A 413 -10.12 -20.96 53.25
CA SER A 413 -11.53 -20.57 53.40
C SER A 413 -12.29 -20.55 52.07
N ASP A 414 -11.62 -20.98 51.00
CA ASP A 414 -12.07 -20.87 49.63
C ASP A 414 -12.23 -22.26 49.04
N ILE A 415 -13.27 -22.43 48.24
CA ILE A 415 -13.49 -23.67 47.51
C ILE A 415 -13.21 -23.40 46.04
N LEU A 416 -12.31 -24.21 45.48
CA LEU A 416 -11.82 -24.09 44.12
C LEU A 416 -12.45 -25.16 43.25
N ILE A 417 -13.09 -24.72 42.18
CA ILE A 417 -13.66 -25.60 41.15
C ILE A 417 -12.65 -25.65 39.99
N PRO A 418 -12.05 -26.82 39.69
CA PRO A 418 -11.10 -26.94 38.60
C PRO A 418 -11.77 -26.77 37.24
N LEU A 419 -11.12 -26.02 36.36
CA LEU A 419 -11.56 -25.80 34.97
C LEU A 419 -10.73 -26.67 34.04
N HIS A 420 -11.32 -27.76 33.55
CA HIS A 420 -10.64 -28.68 32.65
C HIS A 420 -10.97 -28.42 31.18
N ASN A 421 -10.01 -28.69 30.30
CA ASN A 421 -10.23 -28.69 28.86
C ASN A 421 -10.96 -29.96 28.42
N ASN A 422 -12.28 -29.89 28.28
CA ASN A 422 -13.09 -31.03 27.84
C ASN A 422 -13.12 -31.17 26.31
N SER A 423 -11.96 -31.44 25.68
CA SER A 423 -11.87 -31.73 24.24
C SER A 423 -11.67 -33.22 24.00
N ASN A 424 -12.42 -33.79 23.06
CA ASN A 424 -12.55 -35.23 22.77
C ASN A 424 -11.28 -35.96 22.26
N GLY A 425 -10.06 -35.57 22.65
CA GLY A 425 -8.85 -36.27 22.18
C GLY A 425 -7.49 -35.82 22.72
N SER A 426 -7.43 -34.82 23.60
CA SER A 426 -6.19 -34.46 24.31
C SER A 426 -6.44 -34.56 25.80
N GLY A 427 -5.50 -35.11 26.57
CA GLY A 427 -5.67 -35.39 27.99
C GLY A 427 -6.22 -34.19 28.76
N GLU A 428 -7.01 -34.46 29.81
CA GLU A 428 -7.60 -33.42 30.66
C GLU A 428 -6.50 -32.47 31.17
N HIS A 429 -6.41 -31.30 30.57
CA HIS A 429 -5.47 -30.25 30.98
C HIS A 429 -6.23 -29.22 31.80
N LEU A 430 -5.71 -28.91 32.98
CA LEU A 430 -6.23 -27.86 33.84
C LEU A 430 -5.96 -26.49 33.22
N LEU A 431 -7.02 -25.76 32.91
CA LEU A 431 -6.97 -24.38 32.40
C LEU A 431 -6.90 -23.35 33.54
N GLY A 432 -7.37 -23.71 34.74
CA GLY A 432 -7.42 -22.81 35.89
C GLY A 432 -8.44 -23.22 36.94
N TYR A 433 -8.83 -22.29 37.81
CA TYR A 433 -9.80 -22.50 38.88
C TYR A 433 -10.82 -21.37 38.98
N ILE A 434 -12.05 -21.69 39.35
CA ILE A 434 -12.98 -20.72 39.94
C ILE A 434 -12.90 -20.86 41.45
N GLY A 435 -12.48 -19.81 42.14
CA GLY A 435 -12.53 -19.76 43.59
C GLY A 435 -13.79 -19.09 44.10
N ILE A 436 -14.40 -19.70 45.12
CA ILE A 436 -15.59 -19.21 45.80
C ILE A 436 -15.26 -19.04 47.28
N THR A 437 -15.48 -17.84 47.81
CA THR A 437 -15.07 -17.48 49.17
C THR A 437 -16.24 -17.42 50.14
N GLY A 438 -16.02 -17.89 51.37
CA GLY A 438 -17.04 -17.81 52.44
C GLY A 438 -18.04 -18.96 52.46
N ILE A 439 -17.80 -20.03 51.70
CA ILE A 439 -18.56 -21.28 51.76
C ILE A 439 -17.67 -22.33 52.43
N LYS A 440 -18.21 -23.01 53.45
CA LYS A 440 -17.49 -24.06 54.19
C LYS A 440 -17.65 -25.44 53.57
N ASP A 441 -18.72 -25.67 52.82
CA ASP A 441 -19.00 -26.97 52.22
C ASP A 441 -19.92 -26.83 50.99
N ILE A 442 -19.44 -27.21 49.80
CA ILE A 442 -20.27 -27.23 48.58
C ILE A 442 -21.37 -28.30 48.67
N SER A 443 -21.16 -29.37 49.44
CA SER A 443 -22.14 -30.46 49.60
C SER A 443 -23.41 -30.03 50.36
N ALA A 444 -23.35 -28.91 51.09
CA ALA A 444 -24.49 -28.30 51.78
C ALA A 444 -25.43 -27.50 50.86
N LEU A 445 -25.02 -27.19 49.62
CA LEU A 445 -25.87 -26.54 48.63
C LEU A 445 -26.91 -27.50 48.04
N ALA A 446 -28.05 -26.96 47.59
CA ALA A 446 -29.04 -27.74 46.87
C ALA A 446 -28.43 -28.38 45.61
N ALA A 447 -28.86 -29.60 45.28
CA ALA A 447 -28.37 -30.33 44.10
C ALA A 447 -28.56 -29.53 42.79
N GLU A 448 -29.60 -28.67 42.72
CA GLU A 448 -29.86 -27.79 41.58
C GLU A 448 -28.81 -26.68 41.45
N ASP A 449 -28.35 -26.10 42.56
CA ASP A 449 -27.32 -25.08 42.58
C ASP A 449 -25.93 -25.67 42.32
N GLN A 450 -25.64 -26.87 42.82
CA GLN A 450 -24.41 -27.61 42.45
C GLN A 450 -24.36 -27.88 40.93
N ALA A 451 -25.48 -28.31 40.33
CA ALA A 451 -25.57 -28.51 38.89
C ALA A 451 -25.47 -27.18 38.11
N ALA A 452 -25.93 -26.07 38.67
CA ALA A 452 -25.75 -24.73 38.09
C ALA A 452 -24.28 -24.29 38.14
N LEU A 453 -23.60 -24.48 39.27
CA LEU A 453 -22.17 -24.17 39.44
C LEU A 453 -21.30 -24.97 38.48
N LYS A 454 -21.53 -26.28 38.32
CA LYS A 454 -20.84 -27.10 37.31
C LYS A 454 -21.03 -26.57 35.88
N ARG A 455 -22.24 -26.11 35.54
CA ARG A 455 -22.52 -25.49 34.22
C ARG A 455 -21.82 -24.15 34.04
N LEU A 456 -21.74 -23.32 35.08
CA LEU A 456 -21.05 -22.04 35.06
C LEU A 456 -19.53 -22.23 34.95
N ALA A 457 -18.96 -23.18 35.69
CA ALA A 457 -17.57 -23.59 35.57
C ALA A 457 -17.25 -24.07 34.15
N ALA A 458 -18.07 -24.93 33.56
CA ALA A 458 -17.89 -25.36 32.17
C ALA A 458 -17.90 -24.18 31.17
N ARG A 459 -18.73 -23.15 31.41
CA ARG A 459 -18.76 -21.93 30.57
C ARG A 459 -17.50 -21.08 30.74
N ALA A 460 -17.00 -20.93 31.96
CA ALA A 460 -15.73 -20.24 32.22
C ALA A 460 -14.54 -20.97 31.57
N ALA A 461 -14.52 -22.31 31.62
CA ALA A 461 -13.50 -23.12 30.96
C ALA A 461 -13.48 -22.90 29.44
N ILE A 462 -14.66 -22.82 28.80
CA ILE A 462 -14.77 -22.49 27.36
C ILE A 462 -14.17 -21.10 27.08
N ALA A 463 -14.50 -20.11 27.90
CA ALA A 463 -14.00 -18.75 27.74
C ALA A 463 -12.46 -18.64 27.87
N LEU A 464 -11.88 -19.30 28.88
CA LEU A 464 -10.41 -19.35 29.03
C LEU A 464 -9.73 -20.07 27.86
N ARG A 465 -10.30 -21.18 27.40
CA ARG A 465 -9.77 -21.89 26.23
C ARG A 465 -9.79 -21.01 24.98
N ASP A 466 -10.92 -20.36 24.72
CA ASP A 466 -11.09 -19.52 23.53
C ASP A 466 -10.12 -18.32 23.59
N ARG A 467 -9.86 -17.77 24.79
CA ARG A 467 -8.81 -16.77 25.02
C ARG A 467 -7.42 -17.29 24.65
N HIS A 468 -7.03 -18.45 25.16
CA HIS A 468 -5.72 -19.03 24.89
C HIS A 468 -5.51 -19.29 23.40
N MET A 469 -6.54 -19.78 22.69
CA MET A 469 -6.49 -19.95 21.24
C MET A 469 -6.30 -18.61 20.51
N LEU A 470 -6.99 -17.54 20.94
CA LEU A 470 -6.82 -16.21 20.35
C LEU A 470 -5.42 -15.65 20.58
N GLU A 471 -4.85 -15.81 21.78
CA GLU A 471 -3.47 -15.38 22.08
C GLU A 471 -2.46 -16.12 21.17
N GLN A 472 -2.62 -17.42 20.96
CA GLN A 472 -1.79 -18.18 20.01
C GLN A 472 -1.94 -17.68 18.56
N VAL A 473 -3.16 -17.33 18.13
CA VAL A 473 -3.40 -16.76 16.80
C VAL A 473 -2.74 -15.39 16.67
N PHE A 474 -2.81 -14.53 17.69
CA PHE A 474 -2.13 -13.23 17.66
C PHE A 474 -0.61 -13.38 17.61
N ASP A 475 -0.03 -14.25 18.44
CA ASP A 475 1.40 -14.53 18.44
C ASP A 475 1.89 -15.06 17.09
N THR A 476 1.10 -15.92 16.44
CA THR A 476 1.45 -16.44 15.10
C THR A 476 1.32 -15.37 14.02
N LEU A 477 0.30 -14.51 14.07
CA LEU A 477 0.14 -13.38 13.16
C LEU A 477 1.25 -12.34 13.33
N GLU A 478 1.62 -12.00 14.57
CA GLU A 478 2.73 -11.07 14.87
C GLU A 478 4.08 -11.62 14.37
N ARG A 479 4.24 -12.95 14.35
CA ARG A 479 5.42 -13.61 13.73
C ARG A 479 5.38 -13.62 12.20
N LEU A 480 4.20 -13.52 11.57
CA LEU A 480 4.02 -13.50 10.12
C LEU A 480 4.11 -12.09 9.53
N GLU A 481 3.75 -11.06 10.28
CA GLU A 481 3.83 -9.64 9.88
C GLU A 481 5.19 -9.23 9.29
N PRO A 482 6.35 -9.64 9.86
CA PRO A 482 7.67 -9.37 9.30
C PRO A 482 7.90 -10.04 7.93
N GLN A 483 7.31 -11.21 7.70
CA GLN A 483 7.50 -11.98 6.47
C GLN A 483 6.63 -11.45 5.34
N GLU A 484 5.40 -11.02 5.63
CA GLU A 484 4.53 -10.41 4.63
C GLU A 484 5.05 -9.06 4.16
N GLU A 485 5.51 -8.20 5.08
CA GLU A 485 6.07 -6.90 4.71
C GLU A 485 7.34 -7.07 3.84
N LEU A 486 8.16 -8.07 4.16
CA LEU A 486 9.34 -8.44 3.37
C LEU A 486 8.95 -8.94 1.98
N ILE A 487 8.00 -9.88 1.87
CA ILE A 487 7.53 -10.40 0.59
C ILE A 487 6.80 -9.32 -0.23
N GLN A 488 6.08 -8.40 0.41
CA GLN A 488 5.43 -7.26 -0.25
C GLN A 488 6.45 -6.24 -0.76
N LYS A 489 7.49 -5.90 0.03
CA LYS A 489 8.62 -5.06 -0.41
C LYS A 489 9.38 -5.72 -1.57
N LEU A 490 9.68 -7.01 -1.47
CA LEU A 490 10.30 -7.79 -2.55
C LEU A 490 9.43 -7.84 -3.81
N ARG A 491 8.09 -7.95 -3.69
CA ARG A 491 7.15 -7.93 -4.83
C ARG A 491 7.01 -6.55 -5.48
N ALA A 492 7.04 -5.47 -4.70
CA ALA A 492 6.94 -4.10 -5.19
C ALA A 492 8.09 -3.74 -6.15
N VAL A 493 9.30 -4.21 -5.82
CA VAL A 493 10.54 -3.90 -6.52
C VAL A 493 10.83 -4.91 -7.64
N SER A 494 10.55 -6.20 -7.41
CA SER A 494 10.86 -7.29 -8.38
C SER A 494 10.07 -7.27 -9.67
N ARG A 495 8.93 -6.56 -9.74
CA ARG A 495 8.08 -6.59 -10.94
C ARG A 495 8.73 -5.90 -12.15
N PHE A 496 9.66 -4.96 -11.93
CA PHE A 496 10.29 -4.19 -13.00
C PHE A 496 11.71 -3.65 -12.71
N ASP A 497 12.26 -3.67 -11.48
CA ASP A 497 13.59 -3.10 -11.21
C ASP A 497 14.55 -4.10 -10.55
N GLN A 498 15.40 -4.73 -11.38
CA GLN A 498 16.49 -5.60 -10.91
C GLN A 498 17.55 -4.85 -10.08
N ARG A 499 17.64 -3.52 -10.19
CA ARG A 499 18.68 -2.74 -9.52
C ARG A 499 18.31 -2.40 -8.08
N GLY A 500 17.02 -2.19 -7.80
CA GLY A 500 16.51 -2.05 -6.45
C GLY A 500 16.77 -3.29 -5.60
N MET A 501 16.65 -4.49 -6.20
CA MET A 501 16.94 -5.76 -5.53
C MET A 501 18.41 -5.88 -5.06
N MET A 502 19.37 -5.38 -5.85
CA MET A 502 20.79 -5.41 -5.47
C MET A 502 21.16 -4.36 -4.42
N MET A 503 20.58 -3.16 -4.48
CA MET A 503 20.86 -2.09 -3.50
C MET A 503 20.24 -2.35 -2.12
N GLU A 504 19.08 -3.01 -2.05
CA GLU A 504 18.45 -3.36 -0.77
C GLU A 504 19.01 -4.63 -0.14
N ALA A 505 19.54 -5.58 -0.92
CA ALA A 505 20.28 -6.73 -0.38
C ALA A 505 21.49 -6.26 0.45
N ASP A 506 22.28 -5.30 -0.06
CA ASP A 506 23.40 -4.70 0.66
C ASP A 506 22.96 -3.99 1.97
N TRP A 507 21.80 -3.33 1.98
CA TRP A 507 21.25 -2.66 3.17
C TRP A 507 20.73 -3.66 4.22
N MET A 508 20.06 -4.74 3.78
CA MET A 508 19.56 -5.79 4.68
C MET A 508 20.70 -6.57 5.33
N GLU A 509 21.72 -6.96 4.54
CA GLU A 509 22.93 -7.59 5.07
C GLU A 509 23.61 -6.70 6.13
N LYS A 510 23.65 -5.38 5.93
CA LYS A 510 24.23 -4.43 6.89
C LYS A 510 23.46 -4.35 8.22
N LYS A 511 22.13 -4.35 8.19
CA LYS A 511 21.28 -4.28 9.40
C LYS A 511 21.30 -5.60 10.19
N GLU A 512 21.28 -6.73 9.49
CA GLU A 512 21.43 -8.06 10.09
C GLU A 512 22.83 -8.23 10.71
N MET A 513 23.89 -7.84 9.98
CA MET A 513 25.27 -7.85 10.47
C MET A 513 25.43 -7.06 11.77
N THR A 514 24.88 -5.84 11.84
CA THR A 514 24.93 -5.00 13.05
C THR A 514 24.28 -5.70 14.25
N THR A 515 23.20 -6.44 14.02
CA THR A 515 22.47 -7.18 15.06
C THR A 515 23.27 -8.37 15.56
N TRP A 516 23.89 -9.14 14.66
CA TRP A 516 24.76 -10.26 15.03
C TRP A 516 26.02 -9.80 15.76
N VAL A 517 26.65 -8.71 15.32
CA VAL A 517 27.82 -8.12 15.99
C VAL A 517 27.46 -7.65 17.40
N LYS A 518 26.31 -6.99 17.58
CA LYS A 518 25.81 -6.62 18.92
C LYS A 518 25.62 -7.86 19.82
N GLY A 519 25.00 -8.91 19.29
CA GLY A 519 24.77 -10.17 20.01
C GLY A 519 26.07 -10.83 20.45
N ALA A 520 27.03 -10.95 19.54
CA ALA A 520 28.34 -11.54 19.79
C ALA A 520 29.17 -10.72 20.80
N LEU A 521 29.18 -9.39 20.70
CA LEU A 521 29.85 -8.52 21.67
C LEU A 521 29.22 -8.59 23.06
N THR A 522 27.89 -8.72 23.15
CA THR A 522 27.19 -8.82 24.44
C THR A 522 27.54 -10.13 25.16
N HIS A 523 27.71 -11.22 24.41
CA HIS A 523 28.10 -12.53 24.94
C HIS A 523 29.59 -12.83 24.69
N TYR A 524 30.46 -11.81 24.67
CA TYR A 524 31.88 -11.95 24.31
C TYR A 524 32.62 -13.00 25.16
N TRP A 525 32.30 -13.07 26.46
CA TRP A 525 32.89 -14.01 27.41
C TRP A 525 32.19 -15.38 27.48
N GLY A 526 31.08 -15.59 26.75
CA GLY A 526 30.34 -16.84 26.69
C GLY A 526 28.82 -16.64 26.54
N GLY A 527 28.16 -17.54 25.80
CA GLY A 527 26.70 -17.57 25.63
C GLY A 527 26.27 -17.85 24.18
N PRO A 528 24.98 -18.19 23.96
CA PRO A 528 24.47 -18.71 22.68
C PRO A 528 24.68 -17.74 21.51
N LYS A 529 24.57 -16.43 21.75
CA LYS A 529 24.75 -15.40 20.71
C LYS A 529 26.19 -15.25 20.19
N LEU A 530 27.18 -15.87 20.84
CA LEU A 530 28.55 -15.96 20.35
C LEU A 530 28.84 -17.35 19.77
N THR A 531 28.37 -18.42 20.43
CA THR A 531 28.61 -19.82 20.03
C THR A 531 27.79 -20.27 18.83
N ASP A 532 26.58 -19.73 18.65
CA ASP A 532 25.69 -20.03 17.53
C ASP A 532 25.54 -18.83 16.59
N SER A 533 26.53 -17.93 16.60
CA SER A 533 26.47 -16.71 15.82
C SER A 533 26.60 -17.01 14.32
N PRO A 534 25.74 -16.44 13.45
CA PRO A 534 25.92 -16.50 12.00
C PRO A 534 27.29 -15.96 11.53
N LEU A 535 27.95 -15.13 12.35
CA LEU A 535 29.30 -14.61 12.10
C LEU A 535 30.38 -15.69 12.00
N LEU A 536 30.16 -16.88 12.59
CA LEU A 536 31.11 -18.01 12.49
C LEU A 536 31.27 -18.52 11.05
N LYS A 537 30.29 -18.25 10.19
CA LYS A 537 30.30 -18.70 8.78
C LYS A 537 31.18 -17.83 7.88
N LEU A 538 31.61 -16.65 8.36
CA LEU A 538 32.45 -15.71 7.62
C LEU A 538 33.82 -16.31 7.29
N GLU A 539 34.35 -16.00 6.11
CA GLU A 539 35.64 -16.52 5.65
C GLU A 539 36.81 -16.00 6.49
N ILE A 540 36.75 -14.75 6.97
CA ILE A 540 37.75 -14.21 7.91
C ILE A 540 37.82 -14.98 9.22
N VAL A 541 36.69 -15.50 9.69
CA VAL A 541 36.63 -16.29 10.93
C VAL A 541 37.18 -17.68 10.66
N LYS A 542 36.86 -18.27 9.50
CA LYS A 542 37.43 -19.56 9.06
C LYS A 542 38.94 -19.52 8.88
N GLU A 543 39.49 -18.44 8.33
CA GLU A 543 40.94 -18.28 8.22
C GLU A 543 41.58 -18.10 9.61
N ALA A 544 40.94 -17.33 10.49
CA ALA A 544 41.41 -17.16 11.87
C ALA A 544 41.32 -18.45 12.70
N MET A 545 40.39 -19.36 12.39
CA MET A 545 40.29 -20.69 13.03
C MET A 545 41.53 -21.54 12.78
N ALA A 546 42.10 -21.48 11.57
CA ALA A 546 43.32 -22.24 11.24
C ALA A 546 44.53 -21.83 12.09
N LYS A 547 44.51 -20.62 12.67
CA LYS A 547 45.59 -20.08 13.52
C LYS A 547 45.34 -20.27 15.03
N HIS A 548 44.15 -20.71 15.44
CA HIS A 548 43.74 -20.80 16.85
C HIS A 548 43.11 -22.16 17.21
N ASP A 549 43.89 -23.23 17.10
CA ASP A 549 43.57 -24.59 17.58
C ASP A 549 42.18 -25.12 17.19
N ASN A 550 41.67 -24.70 16.01
CA ASN A 550 40.38 -25.10 15.47
C ASN A 550 39.16 -24.76 16.36
N ASN A 551 39.26 -23.76 17.24
CA ASN A 551 38.15 -23.32 18.09
C ASN A 551 37.43 -22.11 17.47
N GLU A 552 36.22 -22.34 16.95
CA GLU A 552 35.42 -21.32 16.24
C GLU A 552 35.12 -20.08 17.09
N VAL A 553 34.88 -20.27 18.39
CA VAL A 553 34.54 -19.19 19.33
C VAL A 553 35.74 -18.30 19.59
N ASN A 554 36.93 -18.87 19.74
CA ASN A 554 38.17 -18.11 19.94
C ASN A 554 38.61 -17.38 18.67
N ALA A 555 38.39 -17.98 17.50
CA ALA A 555 38.62 -17.33 16.22
C ALA A 555 37.72 -16.10 16.04
N LEU A 556 36.42 -16.23 16.32
CA LEU A 556 35.48 -15.11 16.25
C LEU A 556 35.83 -14.00 17.24
N ARG A 557 36.22 -14.33 18.48
CA ARG A 557 36.70 -13.33 19.46
C ARG A 557 37.93 -12.57 18.96
N THR A 558 38.84 -13.26 18.29
CA THR A 558 40.06 -12.66 17.76
C THR A 558 39.75 -11.72 16.60
N VAL A 559 38.85 -12.13 15.70
CA VAL A 559 38.37 -11.29 14.59
C VAL A 559 37.64 -10.05 15.11
N LEU A 560 36.74 -10.20 16.09
CA LEU A 560 36.05 -9.06 16.71
C LEU A 560 37.02 -8.12 17.43
N ARG A 561 38.04 -8.66 18.10
CA ARG A 561 39.09 -7.86 18.74
C ARG A 561 39.94 -7.12 17.73
N SER A 562 40.30 -7.76 16.61
CA SER A 562 41.03 -7.12 15.50
C SER A 562 40.21 -5.99 14.88
N ALA A 563 38.91 -6.20 14.65
CA ALA A 563 38.02 -5.17 14.13
C ALA A 563 37.88 -3.99 15.11
N LEU A 564 37.87 -4.26 16.42
CA LEU A 564 37.85 -3.24 17.47
C LEU A 564 39.18 -2.46 17.54
N GLU A 565 40.33 -3.12 17.43
CA GLU A 565 41.65 -2.46 17.39
C GLU A 565 41.82 -1.56 16.15
N GLN A 566 41.20 -1.89 15.01
CA GLN A 566 41.19 -1.00 13.83
C GLN A 566 40.37 0.28 14.02
N LEU A 567 39.55 0.37 15.08
CA LEU A 567 38.83 1.58 15.46
C LEU A 567 39.64 2.46 16.44
N LYS A 568 40.82 2.01 16.86
CA LYS A 568 41.70 2.75 17.76
C LYS A 568 42.36 3.94 17.06
N PRO A 569 42.17 5.17 17.56
CA PRO A 569 42.88 6.35 17.03
C PRO A 569 44.38 6.33 17.36
N GLU A 570 45.19 7.08 16.62
CA GLU A 570 46.63 7.23 16.88
C GLU A 570 46.88 8.15 18.10
N GLY A 571 47.82 7.76 18.97
CA GLY A 571 48.25 8.53 20.14
C GLY A 571 47.96 7.87 21.50
N GLU A 572 48.24 8.59 22.58
CA GLU A 572 47.96 8.13 23.96
C GLU A 572 46.44 8.16 24.25
N ARG A 573 45.97 7.21 25.06
CA ARG A 573 44.54 7.03 25.37
C ARG A 573 43.95 8.28 26.02
N LYS A 574 42.99 8.91 25.34
CA LYS A 574 42.28 10.11 25.83
C LYS A 574 40.78 9.83 25.96
N TYR A 575 40.09 10.65 26.76
CA TYR A 575 38.62 10.66 26.87
C TYR A 575 37.99 11.73 25.95
N THR A 576 38.61 11.97 24.79
CA THR A 576 38.14 12.92 23.78
C THR A 576 37.14 12.28 22.80
N GLY A 577 36.44 13.10 22.01
CA GLY A 577 35.42 12.64 21.06
C GLY A 577 35.89 11.59 20.04
N GLU A 578 37.18 11.60 19.67
CA GLU A 578 37.77 10.64 18.73
C GLU A 578 37.96 9.24 19.34
N TRP A 579 38.32 9.17 20.62
CA TRP A 579 38.50 7.92 21.38
C TRP A 579 37.18 7.37 21.95
N LEU A 580 36.12 8.16 21.92
CA LEU A 580 34.87 7.88 22.60
C LEU A 580 34.23 6.56 22.14
N LEU A 581 34.21 6.27 20.83
CA LEU A 581 33.60 5.05 20.30
C LEU A 581 34.39 3.79 20.69
N TYR A 582 35.72 3.84 20.64
CA TYR A 582 36.60 2.74 21.06
C TYR A 582 36.47 2.49 22.57
N ASN A 583 36.57 3.54 23.38
CA ASN A 583 36.47 3.46 24.84
C ASN A 583 35.10 2.89 25.29
N ILE A 584 33.99 3.27 24.63
CA ILE A 584 32.66 2.72 24.96
C ILE A 584 32.63 1.20 24.73
N LEU A 585 33.12 0.73 23.58
CA LEU A 585 33.08 -0.69 23.24
C LEU A 585 34.01 -1.53 24.12
N GLU A 586 35.23 -1.07 24.35
CA GLU A 586 36.22 -1.72 25.21
C GLU A 586 35.71 -1.81 26.65
N MET A 587 35.28 -0.68 27.24
CA MET A 587 34.80 -0.67 28.62
C MET A 587 33.51 -1.47 28.81
N LYS A 588 32.61 -1.47 27.82
CA LYS A 588 31.31 -2.14 27.93
C LYS A 588 31.40 -3.66 27.71
N PHE A 589 32.14 -4.09 26.69
CA PHE A 589 32.10 -5.47 26.22
C PHE A 589 33.35 -6.28 26.56
N LEU A 590 34.53 -5.66 26.58
CA LEU A 590 35.79 -6.34 26.96
C LEU A 590 36.01 -6.30 28.47
N GLU A 591 35.89 -5.12 29.09
CA GLU A 591 36.08 -4.93 30.54
C GLU A 591 34.83 -5.25 31.38
N GLY A 592 33.65 -5.37 30.75
CA GLY A 592 32.40 -5.77 31.41
C GLY A 592 31.75 -4.71 32.33
N LYS A 593 32.09 -3.43 32.19
CA LYS A 593 31.61 -2.36 33.09
C LYS A 593 30.13 -2.04 32.91
N LYS A 594 29.49 -1.55 33.98
CA LYS A 594 28.09 -1.11 33.95
C LYS A 594 27.96 0.21 33.18
N VAL A 595 26.82 0.41 32.51
CA VAL A 595 26.58 1.61 31.68
C VAL A 595 26.73 2.90 32.48
N ARG A 596 26.21 2.92 33.72
CA ARG A 596 26.32 4.05 34.64
C ARG A 596 27.77 4.42 34.97
N GLU A 597 28.64 3.43 35.16
CA GLU A 597 30.06 3.65 35.47
C GLU A 597 30.82 4.23 34.26
N ILE A 598 30.47 3.76 33.06
CA ILE A 598 31.06 4.24 31.80
C ILE A 598 30.61 5.68 31.52
N ALA A 599 29.32 5.97 31.74
CA ALA A 599 28.74 7.31 31.60
C ALA A 599 29.45 8.34 32.49
N VAL A 600 29.68 7.98 33.77
CA VAL A 600 30.43 8.82 34.72
C VAL A 600 31.89 8.98 34.28
N LYS A 601 32.54 7.89 33.86
CA LYS A 601 33.97 7.91 33.48
C LYS A 601 34.24 8.67 32.18
N LEU A 602 33.30 8.69 31.24
CA LEU A 602 33.39 9.42 29.98
C LEU A 602 32.78 10.82 30.03
N ALA A 603 32.18 11.21 31.17
CA ALA A 603 31.43 12.46 31.33
C ALA A 603 30.31 12.64 30.27
N VAL A 604 29.55 11.56 29.98
CA VAL A 604 28.45 11.54 29.00
C VAL A 604 27.16 11.07 29.69
N SER A 605 26.01 11.61 29.27
CA SER A 605 24.69 11.12 29.72
C SER A 605 24.44 9.68 29.29
N GLU A 606 23.71 8.89 30.10
CA GLU A 606 23.35 7.50 29.76
C GLU A 606 22.61 7.40 28.41
N ALA A 607 21.71 8.36 28.13
CA ALA A 607 20.97 8.39 26.87
C ALA A 607 21.88 8.62 25.64
N ASP A 608 22.90 9.48 25.79
CA ASP A 608 23.86 9.74 24.71
C ASP A 608 24.85 8.56 24.58
N LEU A 609 25.21 7.90 25.69
CA LEU A 609 26.03 6.68 25.67
C LEU A 609 25.34 5.56 24.88
N TYR A 610 24.04 5.31 25.07
CA TYR A 610 23.30 4.32 24.26
C TYR A 610 23.30 4.65 22.76
N ARG A 611 23.15 5.94 22.40
CA ARG A 611 23.25 6.39 21.00
C ARG A 611 24.64 6.16 20.42
N LYS A 612 25.68 6.58 21.13
CA LYS A 612 27.08 6.42 20.69
C LYS A 612 27.52 4.96 20.65
N GLN A 613 27.02 4.13 21.57
CA GLN A 613 27.24 2.69 21.56
C GLN A 613 26.67 2.05 20.29
N LYS A 614 25.45 2.43 19.87
CA LYS A 614 24.86 1.92 18.64
C LYS A 614 25.71 2.27 17.40
N VAL A 615 26.13 3.54 17.29
CA VAL A 615 27.03 4.00 16.21
C VAL A 615 28.37 3.27 16.24
N ALA A 616 28.91 2.98 17.43
CA ALA A 616 30.16 2.25 17.57
C ALA A 616 30.04 0.79 17.08
N ILE A 617 28.93 0.12 17.38
CA ILE A 617 28.65 -1.25 16.90
C ILE A 617 28.47 -1.27 15.38
N GLU A 618 27.77 -0.28 14.80
CA GLU A 618 27.64 -0.13 13.35
C GLU A 618 29.00 0.02 12.66
N LYS A 619 29.93 0.79 13.26
CA LYS A 619 31.30 0.89 12.74
C LYS A 619 32.09 -0.42 12.81
N ILE A 620 31.89 -1.25 13.83
CA ILE A 620 32.50 -2.60 13.88
C ILE A 620 31.94 -3.46 12.75
N ALA A 621 30.62 -3.45 12.55
CA ALA A 621 29.99 -4.20 11.48
C ALA A 621 30.55 -3.79 10.10
N ASP A 622 30.70 -2.49 9.85
CA ASP A 622 31.31 -1.98 8.61
C ASP A 622 32.77 -2.43 8.45
N ARG A 623 33.56 -2.46 9.51
CA ARG A 623 34.94 -2.96 9.47
C ARG A 623 35.02 -4.46 9.21
N LEU A 624 34.14 -5.25 9.81
CA LEU A 624 34.09 -6.70 9.55
C LEU A 624 33.73 -7.00 8.10
N VAL A 625 32.79 -6.25 7.51
CA VAL A 625 32.47 -6.38 6.09
C VAL A 625 33.68 -6.05 5.21
N GLN A 626 34.43 -4.99 5.52
CA GLN A 626 35.65 -4.65 4.80
C GLN A 626 36.74 -5.73 4.94
N MET A 627 36.89 -6.32 6.13
CA MET A 627 37.84 -7.41 6.36
C MET A 627 37.43 -8.68 5.58
N GLU A 628 36.14 -9.01 5.53
CA GLU A 628 35.61 -10.14 4.74
C GLU A 628 35.85 -9.93 3.24
N LEU A 629 35.60 -8.73 2.72
CA LEU A 629 35.81 -8.40 1.32
C LEU A 629 37.30 -8.46 0.92
N ASN A 630 38.22 -8.03 1.80
CA ASN A 630 39.64 -8.12 1.53
C ASN A 630 40.13 -9.57 1.48
N THR A 631 39.59 -10.42 2.36
CA THR A 631 39.97 -11.84 2.46
C THR A 631 39.42 -12.67 1.30
N ARG A 632 38.25 -12.30 0.76
CA ARG A 632 37.69 -12.92 -0.46
C ARG A 632 38.45 -12.57 -1.75
N ASN A 633 39.19 -11.46 -1.75
CA ASN A 633 39.91 -10.97 -2.93
C ASN A 633 41.39 -11.38 -2.96
N THR A 634 41.90 -11.96 -1.87
CA THR A 634 43.22 -12.58 -1.75
C THR A 634 43.11 -14.09 -1.95
#